data_AF-A0A0E3NV17-F1
#
_entry.id   AF-A0A0E3NV17-F1
#
_cell.length_a   1.000
_cell.length_b   1.000
_cell.length_c   1.000
_cell.angle_alpha   90.00
_cell.angle_beta   90.00
_cell.angle_gamma   90.00
#
_symmetry.space_group_name_H-M   'P 1'
#
loop_
_entity.id
_entity.type
_entity.pdbx_description
1 polymer ?
#
loop_
_entity_poly.entity_id
_entity_poly.type
_entity_poly.pdbx_seq_one_letter_code
_entity_poly.pdbx_strand_id
1 'polypeptide(L)'
;MLKLKPGTRKLISISICFLMLLATSSAALAASGDLANVQVSKVSGTVTVTNEDGTVVYKGSDDADAIEAAMKAIDSGVISFQKGEYNIDRTLRLKSDITFIGEEGVVFDCISSPGFTTGTGGYSSSTIPVASNANSGTTQIKLSSVSGLNVGNYIKISDDFTVSYEGRSYKNGELAKIVAIDGSTVTIDSPLYDSYTTSRNAKVREISMLENIRFENIDFVGKGMGTSSTAIYFYATKNVTFSNCGIEDFGTRAISLFDCLDCTVENSTFKRIFKDGTGYGIAITNACDNIVIKNNSFLEKGRHYIAVVSSRGGVTTDGFTRHVDVLDNIFRDCADEAVNSHPTSSPIFRVIGNEFYDSRKGVELARTDSIVKDNKFYRCGNALVTLSTGNHVIENNYFNGNRISIIPHATSNIIRNNVFDNGGYIMPELNAVIESNTFRNYSGYIIYASGSSSSNLQNIEITNNVCEDPLTMAMKLSYAKNVSLSNNNLRGHLEFSRCNDVQIDGNRINSPASSGIRVINARGEHTITDNEIKADSVGISLENTGTSLIKNEILIGRNAIDAPKAYSNDDYSSVIVEEGAPEIPLWGVQDSRLREASPDTVYNDVRYLDLGGRDGVGGYRDLVMFDLSEYEDAELIENATLSLFWYCPDGRERPEDTIVEIYRPEAWNPDYVTWNSRDLNTPWVNAGGDWYDRNNASQGSTPYATITINGSDFPDNSYHELDVTELVKEYVGGEYENTGFLMKARTESGNYVAFYSSDCGITESIPKLDVELKPEPVVHVLNNLQDSRLREGTPDTVFNDVRYLDLGGREGVGGYRDLFMFDLSELDDAESIESAALSLFWYYPAGIERPEDTVVEIYRPEAWNPDYVTWNSRDLNTPWVNAGGDWYDRNNASQGSTPYATITINGSDFPDNSYHELDVTELVKEYVGGEYENTGFLIKASTESENYIAFCSSEYEDKNQRPVLAILEKA
;
A
#
# COMPACT_ATOMS: atom_id res chain seq x y z
N MET A 1 18.12 36.67 -21.50
CA MET A 1 16.66 36.70 -21.32
C MET A 1 16.20 35.28 -21.07
N LEU A 2 15.51 35.06 -19.94
CA LEU A 2 14.54 34.01 -19.58
C LEU A 2 14.83 32.53 -19.94
N LYS A 3 14.66 31.52 -19.07
CA LYS A 3 14.39 31.40 -17.62
C LYS A 3 14.59 29.89 -17.34
N LEU A 4 15.53 29.54 -16.44
CA LEU A 4 15.64 28.20 -15.86
C LEU A 4 14.50 28.00 -14.83
N LYS A 5 13.87 26.82 -14.83
CA LYS A 5 13.07 26.29 -13.72
C LYS A 5 13.78 25.05 -13.15
N PRO A 6 14.04 24.98 -11.83
CA PRO A 6 14.61 23.80 -11.16
C PRO A 6 13.54 23.00 -10.40
N GLY A 7 13.80 21.71 -10.17
CA GLY A 7 13.38 21.05 -8.92
C GLY A 7 12.68 19.69 -9.03
N THR A 8 13.45 18.61 -9.15
CA THR A 8 13.10 17.32 -8.54
C THR A 8 14.41 16.69 -8.05
N ARG A 9 14.67 16.81 -6.75
CA ARG A 9 15.81 16.15 -6.09
C ARG A 9 15.47 14.67 -5.98
N LYS A 10 16.01 13.85 -6.87
CA LYS A 10 16.05 12.40 -6.72
C LYS A 10 16.87 12.05 -5.46
N LEU A 11 16.29 11.23 -4.58
CA LEU A 11 17.02 10.47 -3.58
C LEU A 11 18.07 9.63 -4.31
N ILE A 12 19.33 9.83 -3.99
CA ILE A 12 20.41 8.94 -4.40
C ILE A 12 20.49 7.87 -3.30
N SER A 13 19.87 6.72 -3.54
CA SER A 13 20.11 5.50 -2.77
C SER A 13 21.53 5.03 -3.07
N ILE A 14 22.47 5.30 -2.16
CA ILE A 14 23.79 4.69 -2.19
C ILE A 14 23.66 3.29 -1.58
N SER A 15 23.67 2.28 -2.45
CA SER A 15 23.88 0.89 -2.07
C SER A 15 25.33 0.69 -1.62
N ILE A 16 25.55 0.46 -0.33
CA ILE A 16 26.77 -0.20 0.18
C ILE A 16 26.31 -1.53 0.75
N CYS A 17 26.38 -2.57 -0.08
CA CYS A 17 26.21 -3.95 0.34
C CYS A 17 27.46 -4.42 1.10
N PHE A 18 27.22 -4.87 2.33
CA PHE A 18 27.80 -6.04 2.98
C PHE A 18 29.26 -6.40 2.69
N LEU A 19 30.13 -6.01 3.62
CA LEU A 19 31.23 -6.87 4.09
C LEU A 19 31.29 -6.77 5.62
N MET A 20 30.40 -7.49 6.31
CA MET A 20 30.59 -7.76 7.73
C MET A 20 31.48 -8.99 7.88
N LEU A 21 32.55 -8.76 8.64
CA LEU A 21 33.43 -9.73 9.28
C LEU A 21 32.65 -10.93 9.83
N LEU A 22 32.93 -12.12 9.30
CA LEU A 22 32.99 -13.33 10.11
C LEU A 22 34.29 -13.29 10.91
N ALA A 23 34.30 -12.54 12.01
CA ALA A 23 35.21 -12.80 13.10
C ALA A 23 34.46 -13.69 14.09
N THR A 24 34.52 -15.00 13.86
CA THR A 24 34.15 -16.00 14.85
C THR A 24 35.03 -15.79 16.09
N SER A 25 34.50 -15.19 17.15
CA SER A 25 35.10 -15.29 18.47
C SER A 25 34.87 -16.72 18.98
N SER A 26 35.72 -17.64 18.53
CA SER A 26 35.95 -18.87 19.28
C SER A 26 36.55 -18.44 20.62
N ALA A 27 35.73 -18.44 21.67
CA ALA A 27 36.18 -18.37 23.05
C ALA A 27 37.08 -19.58 23.32
N ALA A 28 38.39 -19.41 23.13
CA ALA A 28 39.36 -20.18 23.87
C ALA A 28 39.37 -19.61 25.28
N LEU A 29 38.89 -20.40 26.25
CA LEU A 29 39.14 -20.19 27.69
C LEU A 29 40.67 -20.22 27.91
N ALA A 30 41.33 -19.09 27.71
CA ALA A 30 42.61 -18.81 28.34
C ALA A 30 42.30 -18.38 29.78
N ALA A 31 43.00 -18.94 30.75
CA ALA A 31 42.83 -18.62 32.16
C ALA A 31 42.86 -17.09 32.37
N SER A 32 41.84 -16.55 33.04
CA SER A 32 41.61 -15.11 33.28
C SER A 32 42.74 -14.38 34.02
N GLY A 33 43.75 -15.10 34.51
CA GLY A 33 44.89 -14.53 35.23
C GLY A 33 46.04 -14.00 34.35
N ASP A 34 46.19 -14.46 33.11
CA ASP A 34 47.41 -14.23 32.31
C ASP A 34 47.39 -12.96 31.42
N LEU A 35 46.31 -12.15 31.47
CA LEU A 35 46.14 -10.95 30.63
C LEU A 35 45.94 -9.63 31.42
N ALA A 36 45.91 -9.67 32.75
CA ALA A 36 45.60 -8.48 33.54
C ALA A 36 46.85 -7.72 33.99
N ASN A 37 46.88 -6.41 33.74
CA ASN A 37 47.94 -5.53 34.24
C ASN A 37 47.76 -5.20 35.72
N VAL A 38 46.52 -5.23 36.21
CA VAL A 38 46.17 -5.02 37.62
C VAL A 38 45.09 -6.00 38.07
N GLN A 39 45.26 -6.52 39.27
CA GLN A 39 44.38 -7.49 39.92
C GLN A 39 43.81 -6.89 41.21
N VAL A 40 42.50 -6.89 41.36
CA VAL A 40 41.77 -6.42 42.56
C VAL A 40 41.06 -7.59 43.21
N SER A 41 41.42 -7.90 44.45
CA SER A 41 40.86 -9.01 45.23
C SER A 41 40.25 -8.54 46.54
N LYS A 42 39.22 -9.22 47.04
CA LYS A 42 38.59 -8.88 48.33
C LYS A 42 38.44 -10.13 49.19
N VAL A 43 39.07 -10.13 50.37
CA VAL A 43 39.03 -11.24 51.32
C VAL A 43 38.70 -10.71 52.71
N SER A 44 37.62 -11.19 53.32
CA SER A 44 37.17 -10.80 54.66
C SER A 44 37.08 -9.27 54.86
N GLY A 45 36.57 -8.54 53.85
CA GLY A 45 36.44 -7.08 53.87
C GLY A 45 37.72 -6.30 53.63
N THR A 46 38.86 -6.97 53.42
CA THR A 46 40.11 -6.32 53.00
C THR A 46 40.28 -6.45 51.48
N VAL A 47 40.40 -5.31 50.80
CA VAL A 47 40.69 -5.22 49.36
C VAL A 47 42.19 -5.11 49.15
N THR A 48 42.72 -5.86 48.20
CA THR A 48 44.14 -5.81 47.81
C THR A 48 44.24 -5.59 46.31
N VAL A 49 45.04 -4.61 45.92
CA VAL A 49 45.34 -4.30 44.51
C VAL A 49 46.80 -4.66 44.25
N THR A 50 47.01 -5.47 43.22
CA THR A 50 48.34 -5.95 42.82
C THR A 50 48.58 -5.59 41.36
N ASN A 51 49.75 -5.05 41.04
CA ASN A 51 50.14 -4.77 39.65
C ASN A 51 50.68 -6.04 38.95
N GLU A 52 51.03 -5.90 37.67
CA GLU A 52 51.53 -6.97 36.80
C GLU A 52 52.77 -7.70 37.37
N ASP A 53 53.64 -6.98 38.10
CA ASP A 53 54.84 -7.55 38.74
C ASP A 53 54.54 -8.31 40.05
N GLY A 54 53.28 -8.40 40.46
CA GLY A 54 52.89 -8.99 41.75
C GLY A 54 53.08 -8.05 42.95
N THR A 55 53.37 -6.77 42.73
CA THR A 55 53.54 -5.77 43.80
C THR A 55 52.20 -5.25 44.29
N VAL A 56 51.99 -5.26 45.60
CA VAL A 56 50.79 -4.69 46.23
C VAL A 56 50.87 -3.17 46.20
N VAL A 57 50.00 -2.53 45.43
CA VAL A 57 49.91 -1.07 45.30
C VAL A 57 48.84 -0.46 46.22
N TYR A 58 47.91 -1.27 46.72
CA TYR A 58 46.95 -0.89 47.75
C TYR A 58 46.54 -2.11 48.59
N LYS A 59 46.34 -1.90 49.90
CA LYS A 59 45.73 -2.88 50.81
C LYS A 59 44.98 -2.15 51.92
N GLY A 60 43.67 -2.33 51.99
CA GLY A 60 42.82 -1.58 52.92
C GLY A 60 41.38 -2.09 52.93
N SER A 61 40.49 -1.37 53.61
CA SER A 61 39.06 -1.72 53.71
C SER A 61 38.15 -0.86 52.82
N ASP A 62 38.70 0.10 52.09
CA ASP A 62 37.95 1.03 51.26
C ASP A 62 38.04 0.59 49.79
N ASP A 63 36.90 0.15 49.23
CA ASP A 63 36.82 -0.35 47.86
C ASP A 63 37.05 0.75 46.82
N ALA A 64 36.58 1.98 47.09
CA ALA A 64 36.75 3.12 46.20
C ALA A 64 38.22 3.53 46.09
N ASP A 65 38.93 3.63 47.22
CA ASP A 65 40.38 3.89 47.23
C ASP A 65 41.16 2.79 46.48
N ALA A 66 40.74 1.52 46.61
CA ALA A 66 41.37 0.42 45.88
C ALA A 66 41.21 0.58 44.36
N ILE A 67 40.01 0.94 43.89
CA ILE A 67 39.76 1.14 42.46
C ILE A 67 40.54 2.35 41.93
N GLU A 68 40.60 3.46 42.69
CA GLU A 68 41.43 4.62 42.33
C GLU A 68 42.92 4.26 42.27
N ALA A 69 43.41 3.47 43.22
CA ALA A 69 44.78 2.98 43.22
C ALA A 69 45.06 2.06 42.02
N ALA A 70 44.12 1.20 41.65
CA ALA A 70 44.22 0.34 40.47
C ALA A 70 44.30 1.16 39.18
N MET A 71 43.42 2.14 38.99
CA MET A 71 43.48 3.05 37.85
C MET A 71 44.76 3.88 37.82
N LYS A 72 45.32 4.25 38.98
CA LYS A 72 46.58 4.99 39.06
C LYS A 72 47.80 4.13 38.72
N ALA A 73 47.72 2.82 38.92
CA ALA A 73 48.84 1.90 38.74
C ALA A 73 49.19 1.60 37.28
N ILE A 74 48.27 1.87 36.34
CA ILE A 74 48.47 1.63 34.90
C ILE A 74 48.04 2.84 34.09
N ASP A 75 48.70 3.11 32.96
CA ASP A 75 48.29 4.18 32.04
C ASP A 75 47.24 3.69 31.03
N SER A 76 47.40 2.45 30.57
CA SER A 76 46.47 1.73 29.71
C SER A 76 46.51 0.24 30.06
N GLY A 77 45.43 -0.49 29.79
CA GLY A 77 45.39 -1.95 29.97
C GLY A 77 44.16 -2.44 30.74
N VAL A 78 44.31 -3.62 31.35
CA VAL A 78 43.22 -4.37 31.99
C VAL A 78 43.33 -4.34 33.51
N ILE A 79 42.25 -3.93 34.18
CA ILE A 79 42.03 -4.08 35.61
C ILE A 79 41.01 -5.20 35.81
N SER A 80 41.41 -6.26 36.48
CA SER A 80 40.59 -7.43 36.75
C SER A 80 40.12 -7.47 38.20
N PHE A 81 38.89 -7.91 38.42
CA PHE A 81 38.25 -7.98 39.73
C PHE A 81 37.90 -9.43 40.04
N GLN A 82 38.34 -9.90 41.20
CA GLN A 82 37.90 -11.20 41.72
C GLN A 82 36.48 -11.09 42.27
N LYS A 83 35.78 -12.23 42.31
CA LYS A 83 34.42 -12.31 42.85
C LYS A 83 34.27 -11.57 44.18
N GLY A 84 33.31 -10.65 44.25
CA GLY A 84 33.03 -9.86 45.45
C GLY A 84 32.16 -8.65 45.17
N GLU A 85 31.59 -8.12 46.24
CA GLU A 85 30.85 -6.86 46.23
C GLU A 85 31.77 -5.72 46.66
N TYR A 86 31.85 -4.66 45.86
CA TYR A 86 32.73 -3.51 46.03
C TYR A 86 31.89 -2.23 46.17
N ASN A 87 32.04 -1.56 47.31
CA ASN A 87 31.24 -0.40 47.68
C ASN A 87 31.77 0.88 47.01
N ILE A 88 30.97 1.49 46.16
CA ILE A 88 31.30 2.75 45.49
C ILE A 88 30.61 3.90 46.22
N ASP A 89 31.21 4.35 47.34
CA ASP A 89 30.63 5.37 48.23
C ASP A 89 30.83 6.83 47.76
N ARG A 90 31.75 7.03 46.80
CA ARG A 90 32.05 8.31 46.15
C ARG A 90 32.15 8.14 44.63
N THR A 91 31.98 9.25 43.90
CA THR A 91 32.08 9.25 42.44
C THR A 91 33.52 9.00 42.00
N LEU A 92 33.74 7.92 41.25
CA LEU A 92 35.05 7.55 40.72
C LEU A 92 35.26 8.13 39.33
N ARG A 93 36.44 8.76 39.10
CA ARG A 93 36.76 9.42 37.84
C ARG A 93 37.55 8.50 36.91
N LEU A 94 36.94 8.15 35.78
CA LEU A 94 37.52 7.31 34.74
C LEU A 94 38.55 8.08 33.88
N LYS A 95 39.43 7.32 33.22
CA LYS A 95 40.41 7.80 32.25
C LYS A 95 40.43 6.90 31.01
N SER A 96 41.07 7.36 29.93
CA SER A 96 41.16 6.61 28.66
C SER A 96 41.93 5.29 28.81
N ASP A 97 41.70 4.39 27.86
CA ASP A 97 42.50 3.19 27.61
C ASP A 97 42.48 2.15 28.74
N ILE A 98 41.40 2.12 29.53
CA ILE A 98 41.22 1.16 30.64
C ILE A 98 40.04 0.22 30.36
N THR A 99 40.31 -1.07 30.53
CA THR A 99 39.29 -2.13 30.53
C THR A 99 39.12 -2.69 31.95
N PHE A 100 37.91 -2.68 32.48
CA PHE A 100 37.52 -3.28 33.76
C PHE A 100 36.84 -4.63 33.48
N ILE A 101 37.38 -5.72 34.02
CA ILE A 101 36.84 -7.08 33.82
C ILE A 101 36.58 -7.75 35.17
N GLY A 102 35.38 -8.28 35.38
CA GLY A 102 35.03 -9.05 36.57
C GLY A 102 35.08 -10.57 36.35
N GLU A 103 35.42 -11.31 37.40
CA GLU A 103 34.98 -12.70 37.55
C GLU A 103 33.46 -12.78 37.77
N GLU A 104 32.87 -13.96 37.57
CA GLU A 104 31.45 -14.17 37.83
C GLU A 104 31.08 -13.83 39.29
N GLY A 105 30.13 -12.89 39.45
CA GLY A 105 29.67 -12.41 40.75
C GLY A 105 30.44 -11.20 41.31
N VAL A 106 31.16 -10.45 40.46
CA VAL A 106 31.63 -9.11 40.80
C VAL A 106 30.49 -8.11 40.74
N VAL A 107 30.29 -7.37 41.83
CA VAL A 107 29.25 -6.34 41.96
C VAL A 107 29.87 -5.03 42.40
N PHE A 108 29.55 -3.95 41.69
CA PHE A 108 29.77 -2.57 42.10
C PHE A 108 28.50 -2.01 42.73
N ASP A 109 28.47 -1.97 44.07
CA ASP A 109 27.38 -1.38 44.86
C ASP A 109 27.50 0.15 44.85
N CYS A 110 26.73 0.79 43.98
CA CYS A 110 26.78 2.21 43.68
C CYS A 110 25.99 3.04 44.70
N ILE A 111 26.61 3.26 45.86
CA ILE A 111 26.10 4.16 46.91
C ILE A 111 26.28 5.64 46.50
N SER A 112 27.25 5.96 45.63
CA SER A 112 27.37 7.30 45.05
C SER A 112 26.51 7.50 43.82
N SER A 113 26.27 8.75 43.44
CA SER A 113 25.51 9.10 42.23
C SER A 113 26.08 10.36 41.55
N PRO A 114 26.73 10.25 40.39
CA PRO A 114 27.01 8.99 39.70
C PRO A 114 28.03 8.14 40.47
N GLY A 115 27.99 6.81 40.31
CA GLY A 115 29.06 5.92 40.80
C GLY A 115 30.37 6.18 40.05
N PHE A 116 30.29 6.26 38.72
CA PHE A 116 31.45 6.51 37.84
C PHE A 116 31.22 7.70 36.91
N THR A 117 32.29 8.43 36.55
CA THR A 117 32.19 9.52 35.57
C THR A 117 33.50 9.80 34.83
N THR A 118 33.40 10.32 33.60
CA THR A 118 34.54 10.97 32.91
C THR A 118 34.65 12.47 33.22
N GLY A 119 33.69 13.02 33.98
CA GLY A 119 33.58 14.44 34.31
C GLY A 119 32.86 15.27 33.26
N THR A 120 33.11 16.58 33.23
CA THR A 120 32.42 17.53 32.33
C THR A 120 33.39 18.53 31.67
N GLY A 121 34.70 18.26 31.69
CA GLY A 121 35.77 19.22 31.41
C GLY A 121 36.35 19.21 29.99
N GLY A 122 35.70 18.58 29.01
CA GLY A 122 36.31 18.34 27.70
C GLY A 122 36.38 19.55 26.76
N TYR A 123 35.60 20.60 26.97
CA TYR A 123 35.54 21.72 26.02
C TYR A 123 36.58 22.81 26.28
N SER A 124 37.25 23.26 25.22
CA SER A 124 38.02 24.50 25.22
C SER A 124 37.17 25.71 25.63
N SER A 125 37.76 26.79 26.15
CA SER A 125 37.02 27.99 26.61
C SER A 125 36.51 28.89 25.47
N SER A 126 37.02 28.70 24.25
CA SER A 126 36.80 29.62 23.12
C SER A 126 35.98 28.96 22.02
N THR A 127 35.10 29.73 21.38
CA THR A 127 34.40 29.33 20.16
C THR A 127 34.93 30.13 18.97
N ILE A 128 35.02 29.48 17.81
CA ILE A 128 35.52 30.08 16.57
C ILE A 128 34.36 30.18 15.57
N PRO A 129 33.95 31.39 15.15
CA PRO A 129 32.90 31.56 14.15
C PRO A 129 33.26 30.93 12.81
N VAL A 130 32.26 30.32 12.17
CA VAL A 130 32.30 29.94 10.76
C VAL A 130 32.34 31.20 9.89
N ALA A 131 33.23 31.25 8.91
CA ALA A 131 33.46 32.42 8.06
C ALA A 131 32.61 32.43 6.77
N SER A 132 32.11 31.27 6.33
CA SER A 132 31.16 31.13 5.23
C SER A 132 30.27 29.90 5.44
N ASN A 133 29.04 29.93 4.93
CA ASN A 133 28.09 28.82 5.09
C ASN A 133 28.73 27.46 4.74
N ALA A 134 28.60 26.50 5.66
CA ALA A 134 28.92 25.10 5.43
C ALA A 134 27.61 24.35 5.21
N ASN A 135 27.45 23.73 4.05
CA ASN A 135 26.23 23.00 3.72
C ASN A 135 26.30 21.57 4.27
N SER A 136 25.14 20.99 4.56
CA SER A 136 25.01 19.53 4.76
C SER A 136 25.67 18.77 3.60
N GLY A 137 26.34 17.66 3.92
CA GLY A 137 27.10 16.83 2.99
C GLY A 137 28.53 17.32 2.69
N THR A 138 28.95 18.47 3.21
CA THR A 138 30.32 18.97 3.00
C THR A 138 31.27 18.48 4.10
N THR A 139 32.56 18.34 3.77
CA THR A 139 33.63 17.96 4.72
C THR A 139 34.60 19.11 5.01
N GLN A 140 34.39 20.28 4.40
CA GLN A 140 35.28 21.44 4.53
C GLN A 140 34.53 22.61 5.17
N ILE A 141 35.08 23.12 6.26
CA ILE A 141 34.48 24.21 7.05
C ILE A 141 35.45 25.39 7.04
N LYS A 142 35.01 26.52 6.48
CA LYS A 142 35.80 27.76 6.50
C LYS A 142 35.58 28.49 7.82
N LEU A 143 36.65 28.73 8.57
CA LEU A 143 36.61 29.40 9.86
C LEU A 143 37.25 30.79 9.80
N SER A 144 36.88 31.64 10.78
CA SER A 144 37.48 32.97 10.94
C SER A 144 38.94 32.91 11.46
N SER A 145 39.30 31.82 12.13
CA SER A 145 40.65 31.49 12.58
C SER A 145 40.73 29.98 12.80
N VAL A 146 41.93 29.39 12.84
CA VAL A 146 42.16 27.99 13.26
C VAL A 146 43.02 27.92 14.53
N SER A 147 43.23 29.06 15.19
CA SER A 147 44.03 29.14 16.41
C SER A 147 43.42 28.27 17.52
N GLY A 148 44.23 27.39 18.10
CA GLY A 148 43.80 26.43 19.12
C GLY A 148 43.18 25.14 18.58
N LEU A 149 43.09 24.98 17.26
CA LEU A 149 42.70 23.72 16.62
C LEU A 149 43.93 22.97 16.12
N ASN A 150 43.92 21.65 16.26
CA ASN A 150 44.97 20.77 15.75
C ASN A 150 44.35 19.63 14.95
N VAL A 151 45.09 19.14 13.94
CA VAL A 151 44.74 17.91 13.25
C VAL A 151 44.72 16.75 14.25
N GLY A 152 43.69 15.93 14.21
CA GLY A 152 43.44 14.84 15.15
C GLY A 152 42.47 15.19 16.28
N ASN A 153 42.28 16.47 16.60
CA ASN A 153 41.34 16.88 17.64
C ASN A 153 39.89 16.79 17.15
N TYR A 154 38.96 16.63 18.09
CA TYR A 154 37.53 16.74 17.81
C TYR A 154 37.05 18.17 17.99
N ILE A 155 36.06 18.54 17.19
CA ILE A 155 35.32 19.77 17.31
C ILE A 155 33.85 19.47 17.40
N LYS A 156 33.14 20.37 18.06
CA LYS A 156 31.69 20.51 17.93
C LYS A 156 31.38 21.72 17.09
N ILE A 157 30.61 21.53 16.03
CA ILE A 157 29.99 22.63 15.30
C ILE A 157 28.56 22.81 15.81
N SER A 158 28.15 24.04 16.11
CA SER A 158 26.79 24.36 16.56
C SER A 158 26.32 25.71 16.01
N ASP A 159 25.01 25.95 16.02
CA ASP A 159 24.41 27.22 15.61
C ASP A 159 23.13 27.54 16.41
N ASP A 160 22.46 28.64 16.07
CA ASP A 160 21.25 29.12 16.75
C ASP A 160 19.95 28.53 16.19
N PHE A 161 19.99 27.53 15.30
CA PHE A 161 18.78 26.78 14.96
C PHE A 161 18.24 26.10 16.22
N THR A 162 16.93 26.21 16.45
CA THR A 162 16.29 25.63 17.63
C THR A 162 15.06 24.82 17.31
N VAL A 163 14.84 23.78 18.10
CA VAL A 163 13.60 23.00 18.15
C VAL A 163 12.87 23.35 19.44
N SER A 164 11.59 23.69 19.32
CA SER A 164 10.75 24.04 20.47
C SER A 164 9.98 22.82 20.96
N TYR A 165 10.08 22.51 22.26
CA TYR A 165 9.31 21.44 22.90
C TYR A 165 9.06 21.79 24.37
N GLU A 166 7.80 21.62 24.82
CA GLU A 166 7.34 21.95 26.17
C GLU A 166 7.77 23.35 26.68
N GLY A 167 7.66 24.36 25.80
CA GLY A 167 8.00 25.75 26.12
C GLY A 167 9.50 26.04 26.21
N ARG A 168 10.36 25.16 25.68
CA ARG A 168 11.84 25.27 25.71
C ARG A 168 12.43 25.15 24.31
N SER A 169 13.64 25.65 24.12
CA SER A 169 14.37 25.63 22.84
C SER A 169 15.68 24.84 22.94
N TYR A 170 15.85 23.86 22.06
CA TYR A 170 17.02 22.97 21.99
C TYR A 170 17.83 23.28 20.72
N LYS A 171 19.14 23.50 20.86
CA LYS A 171 20.01 23.99 19.77
C LYS A 171 20.68 22.89 18.98
N ASN A 172 20.91 23.16 17.70
CA ASN A 172 21.60 22.24 16.80
C ASN A 172 23.10 22.13 17.10
N GLY A 173 23.68 20.98 16.76
CA GLY A 173 25.12 20.77 16.69
C GLY A 173 25.49 19.31 16.51
N GLU A 174 26.73 19.08 16.05
CA GLU A 174 27.29 17.75 15.84
C GLU A 174 28.81 17.74 16.08
N LEU A 175 29.36 16.54 16.29
CA LEU A 175 30.79 16.31 16.52
C LEU A 175 31.47 15.86 15.23
N ALA A 176 32.72 16.25 15.05
CA ALA A 176 33.56 15.77 13.95
C ALA A 176 35.05 15.82 14.31
N LYS A 177 35.87 14.96 13.70
CA LYS A 177 37.33 14.96 13.88
C LYS A 177 38.00 15.79 12.80
N ILE A 178 38.97 16.61 13.18
CA ILE A 178 39.79 17.34 12.21
C ILE A 178 40.80 16.39 11.58
N VAL A 179 40.77 16.25 10.24
CA VAL A 179 41.73 15.43 9.49
C VAL A 179 42.77 16.27 8.75
N ALA A 180 42.46 17.53 8.42
CA ALA A 180 43.43 18.46 7.83
C ALA A 180 43.08 19.92 8.14
N ILE A 181 44.09 20.78 8.15
CA ILE A 181 43.95 22.23 8.25
C ILE A 181 44.75 22.86 7.11
N ASP A 182 44.08 23.61 6.24
CA ASP A 182 44.70 24.38 5.16
C ASP A 182 44.25 25.86 5.22
N GLY A 183 45.19 26.75 5.53
CA GLY A 183 44.90 28.15 5.83
C GLY A 183 43.89 28.28 6.97
N SER A 184 42.69 28.79 6.68
CA SER A 184 41.59 28.90 7.64
C SER A 184 40.45 27.90 7.40
N THR A 185 40.69 26.89 6.55
CA THR A 185 39.74 25.83 6.25
C THR A 185 40.12 24.59 7.04
N VAL A 186 39.15 24.01 7.74
CA VAL A 186 39.27 22.73 8.43
C VAL A 186 38.59 21.66 7.59
N THR A 187 39.25 20.54 7.37
CA THR A 187 38.65 19.34 6.78
C THR A 187 38.32 18.36 7.90
N ILE A 188 37.12 17.81 7.90
CA ILE A 188 36.62 16.85 8.89
C ILE A 188 36.51 15.43 8.32
N ASP A 189 36.48 14.44 9.21
CA ASP A 189 36.48 13.00 8.90
C ASP A 189 35.17 12.48 8.28
N SER A 190 34.04 13.12 8.58
CA SER A 190 32.73 12.76 8.05
C SER A 190 32.00 13.97 7.46
N PRO A 191 31.16 13.81 6.43
CA PRO A 191 30.31 14.90 5.94
C PRO A 191 29.38 15.43 7.03
N LEU A 192 29.14 16.75 7.02
CA LEU A 192 28.19 17.37 7.93
C LEU A 192 26.76 16.85 7.70
N TYR A 193 26.04 16.51 8.76
CA TYR A 193 24.64 16.14 8.70
C TYR A 193 23.76 17.36 8.40
N ASP A 194 23.99 18.46 9.11
CA ASP A 194 23.23 19.70 8.92
C ASP A 194 24.03 20.78 8.21
N SER A 195 23.31 21.75 7.65
CA SER A 195 23.93 23.00 7.19
C SER A 195 24.13 23.94 8.38
N TYR A 196 25.26 24.63 8.42
CA TYR A 196 25.63 25.61 9.43
C TYR A 196 25.95 26.94 8.76
N THR A 197 25.18 27.98 9.08
CA THR A 197 25.24 29.26 8.36
C THR A 197 25.73 30.41 9.22
N THR A 198 26.39 31.38 8.60
CA THR A 198 26.83 32.61 9.31
C THR A 198 25.64 33.38 9.87
N SER A 199 24.50 33.36 9.18
CA SER A 199 23.23 33.96 9.64
C SER A 199 22.65 33.32 10.91
N ARG A 200 23.02 32.07 11.21
CA ARG A 200 22.64 31.36 12.44
C ARG A 200 23.73 31.40 13.50
N ASN A 201 24.71 32.30 13.37
CA ASN A 201 25.85 32.40 14.28
C ASN A 201 26.62 31.08 14.45
N ALA A 202 26.75 30.31 13.37
CA ALA A 202 27.46 29.04 13.38
C ALA A 202 28.90 29.20 13.86
N LYS A 203 29.33 28.27 14.72
CA LYS A 203 30.65 28.30 15.36
C LYS A 203 31.15 26.89 15.65
N VAL A 204 32.46 26.75 15.74
CA VAL A 204 33.10 25.52 16.18
C VAL A 204 33.73 25.71 17.56
N ARG A 205 33.82 24.63 18.32
CA ARG A 205 34.47 24.58 19.63
C ARG A 205 35.26 23.28 19.73
N GLU A 206 36.52 23.36 20.11
CA GLU A 206 37.34 22.17 20.34
C GLU A 206 36.83 21.40 21.58
N ILE A 207 36.84 20.07 21.46
CA ILE A 207 36.46 19.12 22.51
C ILE A 207 37.51 18.01 22.61
N SER A 208 38.08 17.85 23.79
CA SER A 208 38.92 16.72 24.17
C SER A 208 38.06 15.56 24.63
N MET A 209 38.25 14.38 24.02
CA MET A 209 37.49 13.18 24.33
C MET A 209 38.34 12.15 25.07
N LEU A 210 37.75 11.44 26.04
CA LEU A 210 38.36 10.22 26.59
C LEU A 210 38.00 9.03 25.69
N GLU A 211 38.93 8.11 25.49
CA GLU A 211 38.76 7.02 24.52
C GLU A 211 38.97 5.65 25.16
N ASN A 212 38.38 4.60 24.56
CA ASN A 212 38.72 3.21 24.84
C ASN A 212 38.47 2.80 26.30
N ILE A 213 37.23 2.98 26.78
CA ILE A 213 36.81 2.58 28.14
C ILE A 213 35.88 1.37 28.03
N ARG A 214 36.19 0.28 28.72
CA ARG A 214 35.38 -0.95 28.66
C ARG A 214 35.04 -1.48 30.05
N PHE A 215 33.79 -1.92 30.22
CA PHE A 215 33.33 -2.71 31.37
C PHE A 215 32.83 -4.06 30.88
N GLU A 216 33.30 -5.14 31.51
CA GLU A 216 32.95 -6.51 31.14
C GLU A 216 32.74 -7.38 32.38
N ASN A 217 31.66 -8.17 32.40
CA ASN A 217 31.35 -9.13 33.47
C ASN A 217 31.28 -8.50 34.87
N ILE A 218 30.68 -7.31 34.98
CA ILE A 218 30.54 -6.58 36.25
C ILE A 218 29.09 -6.13 36.39
N ASP A 219 28.49 -6.44 37.53
CA ASP A 219 27.15 -5.97 37.87
C ASP A 219 27.19 -4.63 38.60
N PHE A 220 26.24 -3.75 38.31
CA PHE A 220 26.06 -2.44 38.93
C PHE A 220 24.72 -2.42 39.65
N VAL A 221 24.74 -2.14 40.95
CA VAL A 221 23.54 -2.07 41.79
C VAL A 221 23.40 -0.65 42.32
N GLY A 222 22.22 -0.06 42.15
CA GLY A 222 21.89 1.28 42.63
C GLY A 222 21.11 1.29 43.94
N LYS A 223 20.65 2.48 44.34
CA LYS A 223 19.91 2.71 45.60
C LYS A 223 18.44 2.26 45.59
N GLY A 224 17.96 1.72 44.49
CA GLY A 224 16.57 1.35 44.27
C GLY A 224 15.80 2.32 43.38
N MET A 225 14.66 1.83 42.87
CA MET A 225 13.68 2.64 42.13
C MET A 225 13.22 3.86 42.93
N GLY A 226 12.83 4.93 42.21
CA GLY A 226 12.34 6.18 42.80
C GLY A 226 13.45 7.11 43.33
N THR A 227 14.70 6.63 43.42
CA THR A 227 15.82 7.43 43.90
C THR A 227 16.40 8.35 42.82
N SER A 228 17.12 9.42 43.22
CA SER A 228 17.85 10.29 42.29
C SER A 228 19.23 9.72 41.95
N SER A 229 19.31 8.44 41.57
CA SER A 229 20.55 7.71 41.33
C SER A 229 20.91 7.59 39.85
N THR A 230 22.21 7.69 39.57
CA THR A 230 22.83 7.39 38.27
C THR A 230 23.98 6.40 38.45
N ALA A 231 24.09 5.36 37.61
CA ALA A 231 25.22 4.42 37.71
C ALA A 231 26.49 5.08 37.16
N ILE A 232 26.44 5.48 35.89
CA ILE A 232 27.59 6.03 35.19
C ILE A 232 27.23 7.22 34.31
N TYR A 233 28.13 8.21 34.30
CA TYR A 233 28.00 9.42 33.51
C TYR A 233 29.22 9.61 32.59
N PHE A 234 29.04 9.29 31.32
CA PHE A 234 30.00 9.57 30.25
C PHE A 234 29.70 10.90 29.59
N TYR A 235 30.75 11.70 29.48
CA TYR A 235 30.76 12.98 28.81
C TYR A 235 31.99 13.05 27.92
N ALA A 236 31.82 13.47 26.67
CA ALA A 236 32.90 13.62 25.71
C ALA A 236 33.76 12.35 25.64
N THR A 237 33.16 11.21 25.29
CA THR A 237 33.90 9.95 25.16
C THR A 237 33.76 9.33 23.79
N LYS A 238 34.75 8.53 23.40
CA LYS A 238 34.73 7.73 22.17
C LYS A 238 35.07 6.28 22.47
N ASN A 239 34.47 5.34 21.75
CA ASN A 239 34.81 3.92 21.87
C ASN A 239 34.62 3.39 23.29
N VAL A 240 33.40 3.52 23.82
CA VAL A 240 33.01 2.99 25.14
C VAL A 240 32.24 1.69 24.95
N THR A 241 32.56 0.65 25.70
CA THR A 241 31.84 -0.65 25.64
C THR A 241 31.36 -1.12 27.02
N PHE A 242 30.10 -1.55 27.10
CA PHE A 242 29.56 -2.36 28.18
C PHE A 242 29.19 -3.72 27.62
N SER A 243 29.75 -4.79 28.18
CA SER A 243 29.49 -6.15 27.70
C SER A 243 29.26 -7.12 28.85
N ASN A 244 28.15 -7.85 28.81
CA ASN A 244 27.82 -8.87 29.83
C ASN A 244 27.79 -8.30 31.26
N CYS A 245 27.10 -7.17 31.45
CA CYS A 245 26.90 -6.55 32.75
C CYS A 245 25.44 -6.69 33.21
N GLY A 246 25.20 -6.85 34.50
CA GLY A 246 23.92 -6.56 35.15
C GLY A 246 23.86 -5.10 35.60
N ILE A 247 22.74 -4.42 35.38
CA ILE A 247 22.53 -3.04 35.83
C ILE A 247 21.15 -2.95 36.45
N GLU A 248 21.08 -2.74 37.76
CA GLU A 248 19.79 -2.75 38.47
C GLU A 248 19.63 -1.67 39.53
N ASP A 249 18.38 -1.33 39.82
CA ASP A 249 18.00 -0.47 40.94
C ASP A 249 18.48 1.00 40.83
N PHE A 250 18.43 1.57 39.62
CA PHE A 250 18.67 2.99 39.38
C PHE A 250 17.37 3.75 39.11
N GLY A 251 17.22 4.92 39.74
CA GLY A 251 16.00 5.70 39.61
C GLY A 251 16.02 6.74 38.50
N THR A 252 17.14 7.46 38.26
CA THR A 252 17.17 8.54 37.26
C THR A 252 17.74 8.08 35.92
N ARG A 253 18.95 7.50 35.91
CA ARG A 253 19.60 6.97 34.70
C ARG A 253 20.49 5.79 35.06
N ALA A 254 20.53 4.71 34.29
CA ALA A 254 21.57 3.70 34.49
C ALA A 254 22.87 4.17 33.82
N ILE A 255 22.89 4.20 32.48
CA ILE A 255 24.02 4.70 31.68
C ILE A 255 23.64 6.04 31.05
N SER A 256 24.43 7.08 31.26
CA SER A 256 24.25 8.39 30.62
C SER A 256 25.40 8.68 29.67
N LEU A 257 25.09 8.89 28.39
CA LEU A 257 26.02 9.30 27.34
C LEU A 257 25.73 10.75 26.95
N PHE A 258 26.78 11.56 26.89
CA PHE A 258 26.66 12.99 26.59
C PHE A 258 27.79 13.42 25.65
N ASP A 259 27.44 13.83 24.43
CA ASP A 259 28.43 14.14 23.38
C ASP A 259 29.43 13.00 23.17
N CYS A 260 28.94 11.77 23.01
CA CYS A 260 29.75 10.56 22.93
C CYS A 260 29.69 9.92 21.53
N LEU A 261 30.81 9.36 21.08
CA LEU A 261 30.95 8.71 19.78
C LEU A 261 31.23 7.21 19.96
N ASP A 262 30.76 6.38 19.04
CA ASP A 262 31.13 4.95 18.95
C ASP A 262 30.93 4.20 20.28
N CYS A 263 29.74 4.24 20.85
CA CYS A 263 29.47 3.58 22.15
C CYS A 263 28.62 2.32 21.94
N THR A 264 29.02 1.20 22.54
CA THR A 264 28.31 -0.08 22.47
C THR A 264 27.86 -0.55 23.85
N VAL A 265 26.59 -0.95 23.97
CA VAL A 265 26.07 -1.68 25.14
C VAL A 265 25.53 -3.00 24.63
N GLU A 266 26.14 -4.11 25.06
CA GLU A 266 25.82 -5.44 24.54
C GLU A 266 25.72 -6.52 25.61
N ASN A 267 24.92 -7.56 25.31
CA ASN A 267 24.80 -8.78 26.10
C ASN A 267 24.49 -8.53 27.60
N SER A 268 23.87 -7.41 27.94
CA SER A 268 23.71 -6.93 29.31
C SER A 268 22.25 -7.00 29.78
N THR A 269 22.03 -7.05 31.09
CA THR A 269 20.69 -7.11 31.69
C THR A 269 20.39 -5.87 32.51
N PHE A 270 19.26 -5.22 32.25
CA PHE A 270 18.78 -4.05 32.97
C PHE A 270 17.52 -4.38 33.77
N LYS A 271 17.47 -4.04 35.06
CA LYS A 271 16.31 -4.31 35.92
C LYS A 271 15.92 -3.12 36.79
N ARG A 272 14.62 -2.91 36.99
CA ARG A 272 14.10 -1.93 37.96
C ARG A 272 14.68 -0.52 37.75
N ILE A 273 14.67 -0.04 36.50
CA ILE A 273 15.19 1.29 36.13
C ILE A 273 14.04 2.28 36.02
N PHE A 274 13.64 2.85 37.16
CA PHE A 274 12.38 3.59 37.23
C PHE A 274 12.35 4.67 38.30
N LYS A 275 11.77 5.83 37.95
CA LYS A 275 11.31 6.87 38.89
C LYS A 275 10.13 7.63 38.26
N ASP A 276 9.18 8.09 39.06
CA ASP A 276 8.07 8.86 38.47
C ASP A 276 8.59 10.14 37.77
N GLY A 277 8.14 10.38 36.54
CA GLY A 277 8.57 11.47 35.66
C GLY A 277 10.01 11.40 35.10
N THR A 278 10.81 10.35 35.38
CA THR A 278 12.16 10.14 34.81
C THR A 278 12.57 8.65 34.88
N GLY A 279 13.84 8.28 34.67
CA GLY A 279 14.26 6.88 34.73
C GLY A 279 14.56 6.31 33.36
N TYR A 280 15.83 6.44 32.97
CA TYR A 280 16.32 5.99 31.66
C TYR A 280 17.31 4.83 31.85
N GLY A 281 17.12 3.71 31.15
CA GLY A 281 18.14 2.65 31.09
C GLY A 281 19.44 3.20 30.51
N ILE A 282 19.36 3.65 29.27
CA ILE A 282 20.43 4.28 28.53
C ILE A 282 19.92 5.63 28.03
N ALA A 283 20.52 6.71 28.56
CA ALA A 283 20.20 8.08 28.17
C ALA A 283 21.25 8.60 27.19
N ILE A 284 20.85 8.87 25.95
CA ILE A 284 21.72 9.35 24.88
C ILE A 284 21.45 10.85 24.69
N THR A 285 22.45 11.69 24.95
CA THR A 285 22.23 13.14 25.07
C THR A 285 23.12 13.98 24.15
N ASN A 286 22.50 14.97 23.48
CA ASN A 286 23.15 15.94 22.57
C ASN A 286 23.85 15.26 21.37
N ALA A 287 25.07 15.70 21.00
CA ALA A 287 25.75 15.36 19.77
C ALA A 287 26.40 13.95 19.81
N CYS A 288 25.70 12.99 20.42
CA CYS A 288 26.08 11.59 20.34
C CYS A 288 25.89 11.05 18.92
N ASP A 289 26.79 10.19 18.48
CA ASP A 289 26.72 9.54 17.17
C ASP A 289 27.30 8.11 17.25
N ASN A 290 26.81 7.24 16.37
CA ASN A 290 27.20 5.83 16.30
C ASN A 290 27.06 5.10 17.64
N ILE A 291 25.83 5.08 18.18
CA ILE A 291 25.50 4.37 19.43
C ILE A 291 24.82 3.05 19.10
N VAL A 292 25.36 1.93 19.60
CA VAL A 292 24.86 0.57 19.35
C VAL A 292 24.40 -0.08 20.66
N ILE A 293 23.15 -0.51 20.71
CA ILE A 293 22.55 -1.17 21.86
C ILE A 293 22.02 -2.52 21.37
N LYS A 294 22.71 -3.62 21.68
CA LYS A 294 22.38 -4.92 21.08
C LYS A 294 22.39 -6.12 22.03
N ASN A 295 21.55 -7.12 21.77
CA ASN A 295 21.50 -8.37 22.56
C ASN A 295 21.30 -8.15 24.08
N ASN A 296 20.63 -7.08 24.49
CA ASN A 296 20.38 -6.80 25.90
C ASN A 296 18.99 -7.27 26.35
N SER A 297 18.84 -7.51 27.65
CA SER A 297 17.55 -7.82 28.28
C SER A 297 17.14 -6.70 29.24
N PHE A 298 16.06 -6.01 28.92
CA PHE A 298 15.47 -4.94 29.73
C PHE A 298 14.20 -5.46 30.42
N LEU A 299 14.29 -5.67 31.74
CA LEU A 299 13.35 -6.47 32.52
C LEU A 299 12.86 -5.74 33.79
N GLU A 300 11.83 -6.30 34.43
CA GLU A 300 11.41 -5.98 35.80
C GLU A 300 11.20 -4.48 36.05
N LYS A 301 10.45 -3.80 35.16
CA LYS A 301 10.02 -2.39 35.24
C LYS A 301 11.07 -1.34 34.83
N GLY A 302 10.83 -0.73 33.68
CA GLY A 302 11.51 0.49 33.19
C GLY A 302 10.53 1.64 32.97
N ARG A 303 10.99 2.90 32.94
CA ARG A 303 10.18 4.01 32.39
C ARG A 303 10.46 4.18 30.90
N HIS A 304 11.65 4.67 30.56
CA HIS A 304 12.22 4.50 29.22
C HIS A 304 13.48 3.67 29.32
N TYR A 305 13.60 2.57 28.58
CA TYR A 305 14.86 1.83 28.59
C TYR A 305 15.90 2.52 27.73
N ILE A 306 15.52 3.04 26.57
CA ILE A 306 16.40 3.81 25.70
C ILE A 306 15.73 5.16 25.45
N ALA A 307 16.41 6.25 25.82
CA ALA A 307 15.91 7.60 25.62
C ALA A 307 16.99 8.48 25.00
N VAL A 308 16.72 8.97 23.78
CA VAL A 308 17.45 10.09 23.21
C VAL A 308 16.83 11.38 23.72
N VAL A 309 17.66 12.31 24.19
CA VAL A 309 17.23 13.60 24.72
C VAL A 309 18.25 14.68 24.38
N SER A 310 17.86 15.95 24.50
CA SER A 310 18.81 17.06 24.45
C SER A 310 18.82 17.82 25.77
N SER A 311 19.99 18.33 26.13
CA SER A 311 20.23 18.98 27.41
C SER A 311 19.91 20.48 27.40
N ARG A 312 19.87 21.08 28.58
CA ARG A 312 19.36 22.43 28.84
C ARG A 312 20.53 23.43 28.94
N GLY A 313 20.49 24.52 28.17
CA GLY A 313 21.06 25.83 28.50
C GLY A 313 22.55 25.92 28.89
N GLY A 314 23.43 26.04 27.88
CA GLY A 314 24.84 26.42 27.99
C GLY A 314 25.57 26.24 26.64
N VAL A 315 26.63 26.99 26.35
CA VAL A 315 27.43 26.83 25.10
C VAL A 315 28.15 25.47 24.99
N THR A 316 28.01 24.58 25.98
CA THR A 316 28.48 23.18 25.97
C THR A 316 27.34 22.17 25.82
N THR A 317 26.08 22.62 25.73
CA THR A 317 24.87 21.78 25.80
C THR A 317 24.08 21.68 24.49
N ASP A 318 24.50 22.39 23.45
CA ASP A 318 23.88 22.33 22.11
C ASP A 318 24.12 20.94 21.51
N GLY A 319 23.34 20.47 20.54
CA GLY A 319 23.67 19.24 19.82
C GLY A 319 22.49 18.32 19.60
N PHE A 320 22.47 17.67 18.44
CA PHE A 320 21.51 16.64 18.10
C PHE A 320 22.21 15.31 17.92
N THR A 321 21.59 14.29 18.52
CA THR A 321 22.02 12.90 18.36
C THR A 321 21.80 12.48 16.93
N ARG A 322 22.66 11.60 16.41
CA ARG A 322 22.58 11.06 15.06
C ARG A 322 22.32 9.55 15.12
N HIS A 323 23.24 8.70 14.72
CA HIS A 323 22.96 7.28 14.54
C HIS A 323 22.79 6.53 15.86
N VAL A 324 21.65 5.85 16.01
CA VAL A 324 21.33 4.97 17.14
C VAL A 324 20.76 3.65 16.63
N ASP A 325 21.48 2.57 16.90
CA ASP A 325 21.10 1.22 16.54
C ASP A 325 20.62 0.46 17.79
N VAL A 326 19.41 -0.09 17.72
CA VAL A 326 18.77 -0.91 18.76
C VAL A 326 18.48 -2.27 18.14
N LEU A 327 19.32 -3.26 18.43
CA LEU A 327 19.38 -4.52 17.71
C LEU A 327 19.15 -5.73 18.63
N ASP A 328 18.24 -6.64 18.28
CA ASP A 328 18.16 -7.96 18.93
C ASP A 328 17.99 -7.93 20.47
N ASN A 329 17.34 -6.88 21.01
CA ASN A 329 17.10 -6.74 22.44
C ASN A 329 15.73 -7.27 22.84
N ILE A 330 15.57 -7.59 24.13
CA ILE A 330 14.27 -7.95 24.73
C ILE A 330 13.85 -6.85 25.70
N PHE A 331 12.64 -6.33 25.54
CA PHE A 331 12.04 -5.33 26.41
C PHE A 331 10.77 -5.88 27.08
N ARG A 332 10.66 -5.73 28.41
CA ARG A 332 9.48 -6.15 29.18
C ARG A 332 9.05 -5.10 30.19
N ASP A 333 7.74 -4.99 30.43
CA ASP A 333 7.15 -4.20 31.51
C ASP A 333 7.56 -2.71 31.51
N CYS A 334 7.58 -2.07 30.33
CA CYS A 334 7.86 -0.64 30.23
C CYS A 334 6.63 0.18 30.62
N ALA A 335 6.81 1.09 31.57
CA ALA A 335 5.74 1.94 32.09
C ALA A 335 5.32 3.06 31.12
N ASP A 336 6.25 3.54 30.29
CA ASP A 336 6.00 4.50 29.20
C ASP A 336 6.53 3.89 27.87
N GLU A 337 7.45 4.55 27.16
CA GLU A 337 8.05 4.06 25.92
C GLU A 337 9.33 3.25 26.18
N ALA A 338 9.45 2.02 25.66
CA ALA A 338 10.68 1.24 25.79
C ALA A 338 11.86 1.91 25.07
N VAL A 339 11.63 2.34 23.81
CA VAL A 339 12.57 3.10 22.98
C VAL A 339 11.94 4.44 22.60
N ASN A 340 12.62 5.53 22.90
CA ASN A 340 12.12 6.87 22.65
C ASN A 340 13.20 7.80 22.08
N SER A 341 12.85 8.58 21.05
CA SER A 341 13.79 9.55 20.45
C SER A 341 13.74 10.96 21.06
N HIS A 342 12.63 11.34 21.69
CA HIS A 342 12.16 12.71 21.96
C HIS A 342 12.21 13.65 20.73
N PRO A 343 11.27 14.60 20.59
CA PRO A 343 11.32 15.58 19.51
C PRO A 343 12.43 16.63 19.68
N THR A 344 13.24 16.56 20.75
CA THR A 344 14.27 17.56 21.08
C THR A 344 15.58 17.39 20.30
N SER A 345 15.68 16.34 19.50
CA SER A 345 16.90 15.91 18.80
C SER A 345 16.57 15.54 17.33
N SER A 346 17.56 15.05 16.57
CA SER A 346 17.41 14.57 15.18
C SER A 346 18.12 13.23 14.93
N PRO A 347 17.85 12.19 15.74
CA PRO A 347 18.52 10.91 15.58
C PRO A 347 18.12 10.24 14.27
N ILE A 348 18.92 9.27 13.85
CA ILE A 348 18.58 8.30 12.81
C ILE A 348 18.55 6.94 13.49
N PHE A 349 17.37 6.33 13.57
CA PHE A 349 17.16 5.10 14.31
C PHE A 349 17.14 3.87 13.43
N ARG A 350 17.81 2.80 13.84
CA ARG A 350 17.58 1.44 13.35
C ARG A 350 17.11 0.59 14.52
N VAL A 351 15.85 0.15 14.48
CA VAL A 351 15.25 -0.73 15.50
C VAL A 351 15.00 -2.07 14.82
N ILE A 352 15.89 -3.04 15.01
CA ILE A 352 15.92 -4.28 14.22
C ILE A 352 15.97 -5.52 15.11
N GLY A 353 15.16 -6.54 14.84
CA GLY A 353 15.27 -7.86 15.50
C GLY A 353 14.85 -7.90 16.97
N ASN A 354 14.27 -6.83 17.51
CA ASN A 354 13.94 -6.74 18.94
C ASN A 354 12.59 -7.39 19.27
N GLU A 355 12.43 -7.77 20.54
CA GLU A 355 11.17 -8.28 21.07
C GLU A 355 10.64 -7.37 22.20
N PHE A 356 9.39 -6.95 22.10
CA PHE A 356 8.73 -6.06 23.06
C PHE A 356 7.54 -6.78 23.68
N TYR A 357 7.46 -6.80 25.01
CA TYR A 357 6.40 -7.47 25.75
C TYR A 357 5.75 -6.53 26.77
N ASP A 358 4.42 -6.60 26.87
CA ASP A 358 3.63 -6.09 28.00
C ASP A 358 3.96 -4.63 28.37
N SER A 359 4.32 -3.83 27.36
CA SER A 359 4.80 -2.47 27.51
C SER A 359 3.70 -1.47 27.17
N ARG A 360 3.62 -0.34 27.89
CA ARG A 360 2.64 0.71 27.58
C ARG A 360 2.83 1.20 26.15
N LYS A 361 4.07 1.52 25.76
CA LYS A 361 4.47 1.66 24.36
C LYS A 361 5.78 0.93 24.09
N GLY A 362 5.87 0.26 22.95
CA GLY A 362 7.12 -0.36 22.50
C GLY A 362 8.11 0.71 22.04
N VAL A 363 7.82 1.33 20.90
CA VAL A 363 8.69 2.28 20.23
C VAL A 363 7.94 3.58 19.95
N GLU A 364 8.53 4.73 20.29
CA GLU A 364 8.04 6.05 19.89
C GLU A 364 9.16 6.89 19.29
N LEU A 365 8.98 7.28 18.03
CA LEU A 365 9.99 7.97 17.24
C LEU A 365 9.45 9.29 16.74
N ALA A 366 9.97 10.37 17.30
CA ALA A 366 9.68 11.76 16.95
C ALA A 366 10.91 12.47 16.37
N ARG A 367 10.71 13.30 15.35
CA ARG A 367 11.76 14.14 14.73
C ARG A 367 12.99 13.32 14.25
N THR A 368 12.76 12.18 13.59
CA THR A 368 13.81 11.20 13.29
C THR A 368 13.48 10.45 12.00
N ASP A 369 14.50 10.13 11.21
CA ASP A 369 14.38 9.11 10.18
C ASP A 369 14.62 7.73 10.81
N SER A 370 13.86 6.71 10.42
CA SER A 370 14.04 5.39 11.02
C SER A 370 13.73 4.20 10.13
N ILE A 371 14.42 3.09 10.42
CA ILE A 371 14.07 1.75 9.95
C ILE A 371 13.64 0.94 11.18
N VAL A 372 12.40 0.44 11.17
CA VAL A 372 11.86 -0.48 12.18
C VAL A 372 11.55 -1.80 11.50
N LYS A 373 12.40 -2.81 11.72
CA LYS A 373 12.40 -4.03 10.90
C LYS A 373 12.58 -5.32 11.70
N ASP A 374 11.91 -6.40 11.29
CA ASP A 374 12.09 -7.74 11.85
C ASP A 374 11.87 -7.80 13.38
N ASN A 375 11.08 -6.88 13.96
CA ASN A 375 10.79 -6.86 15.38
C ASN A 375 9.49 -7.62 15.70
N LYS A 376 9.35 -8.03 16.96
CA LYS A 376 8.14 -8.67 17.48
C LYS A 376 7.55 -7.87 18.62
N PHE A 377 6.26 -7.54 18.53
CA PHE A 377 5.54 -6.76 19.54
C PHE A 377 4.38 -7.57 20.11
N TYR A 378 4.45 -7.87 21.40
CA TYR A 378 3.48 -8.69 22.11
C TYR A 378 2.77 -7.89 23.21
N ARG A 379 1.44 -7.85 23.14
CA ARG A 379 0.57 -7.30 24.20
C ARG A 379 0.96 -5.89 24.66
N CYS A 380 1.48 -5.07 23.74
CA CYS A 380 1.78 -3.69 24.02
C CYS A 380 0.50 -2.83 23.95
N GLY A 381 0.48 -1.73 24.69
CA GLY A 381 -0.58 -0.72 24.55
C GLY A 381 -0.55 -0.10 23.15
N ASN A 382 0.52 0.66 22.85
CA ASN A 382 0.82 1.07 21.47
C ASN A 382 2.17 0.47 21.08
N ALA A 383 2.20 -0.45 20.12
CA ALA A 383 3.45 -1.12 19.78
C ALA A 383 4.47 -0.15 19.13
N LEU A 384 4.06 0.57 18.08
CA LEU A 384 4.90 1.53 17.38
C LEU A 384 4.16 2.85 17.10
N VAL A 385 4.82 3.97 17.42
CA VAL A 385 4.29 5.31 17.18
C VAL A 385 5.36 6.17 16.48
N THR A 386 5.00 6.80 15.36
CA THR A 386 5.86 7.78 14.69
C THR A 386 5.19 9.16 14.75
N LEU A 387 5.98 10.20 15.02
CA LEU A 387 5.49 11.56 15.29
C LEU A 387 6.34 12.61 14.59
N SER A 388 5.71 13.75 14.26
CA SER A 388 6.40 14.96 13.80
C SER A 388 7.10 14.77 12.44
N THR A 389 8.30 15.30 12.24
CA THR A 389 9.04 15.19 10.97
C THR A 389 9.94 13.97 10.94
N GLY A 390 9.97 13.23 9.84
CA GLY A 390 10.75 12.01 9.71
C GLY A 390 10.24 11.13 8.58
N ASN A 391 11.14 10.32 8.02
CA ASN A 391 10.82 9.26 7.08
C ASN A 391 11.00 7.91 7.78
N HIS A 392 9.93 7.12 7.83
CA HIS A 392 9.91 5.86 8.55
C HIS A 392 9.63 4.70 7.60
N VAL A 393 10.48 3.67 7.64
CA VAL A 393 10.24 2.38 6.99
C VAL A 393 9.97 1.35 8.07
N ILE A 394 8.79 0.73 8.02
CA ILE A 394 8.27 -0.22 9.00
C ILE A 394 7.98 -1.52 8.25
N GLU A 395 8.93 -2.45 8.26
CA GLU A 395 8.83 -3.66 7.42
C GLU A 395 9.10 -4.97 8.17
N ASN A 396 8.44 -6.05 7.77
CA ASN A 396 8.68 -7.40 8.28
C ASN A 396 8.52 -7.56 9.81
N ASN A 397 7.71 -6.71 10.46
CA ASN A 397 7.47 -6.82 11.89
C ASN A 397 6.26 -7.73 12.18
N TYR A 398 6.29 -8.36 13.35
CA TYR A 398 5.20 -9.21 13.85
C TYR A 398 4.51 -8.54 15.03
N PHE A 399 3.19 -8.35 14.93
CA PHE A 399 2.37 -7.72 15.96
C PHE A 399 1.36 -8.73 16.49
N ASN A 400 1.32 -8.92 17.81
CA ASN A 400 0.38 -9.84 18.44
C ASN A 400 -0.21 -9.34 19.76
N GLY A 401 -1.55 -9.33 19.86
CA GLY A 401 -2.27 -8.97 21.08
C GLY A 401 -2.11 -7.50 21.49
N ASN A 402 -1.62 -6.62 20.61
CA ASN A 402 -1.45 -5.20 20.90
C ASN A 402 -2.81 -4.49 20.92
N ARG A 403 -2.96 -3.41 21.70
CA ARG A 403 -4.18 -2.59 21.62
C ARG A 403 -4.20 -1.76 20.33
N ILE A 404 -3.08 -1.11 20.01
CA ILE A 404 -2.83 -0.46 18.71
C ILE A 404 -1.45 -0.89 18.24
N SER A 405 -1.34 -1.36 17.00
CA SER A 405 -0.07 -1.89 16.48
C SER A 405 0.81 -0.78 15.94
N ILE A 406 0.26 0.10 15.09
CA ILE A 406 1.03 1.21 14.49
C ILE A 406 0.19 2.49 14.48
N ILE A 407 0.80 3.60 14.92
CA ILE A 407 0.24 4.95 14.79
C ILE A 407 1.20 5.80 13.95
N PRO A 408 0.99 5.90 12.62
CA PRO A 408 1.80 6.74 11.77
C PRO A 408 1.26 8.18 11.76
N HIS A 409 1.98 9.07 12.44
CA HIS A 409 1.70 10.52 12.52
C HIS A 409 2.97 11.34 12.26
N ALA A 410 3.81 10.84 11.37
CA ALA A 410 5.00 11.52 10.89
C ALA A 410 4.84 12.01 9.44
N THR A 411 5.84 12.73 8.92
CA THR A 411 5.80 13.27 7.54
C THR A 411 5.83 12.22 6.44
N SER A 412 6.33 11.00 6.70
CA SER A 412 6.31 9.89 5.74
C SER A 412 6.42 8.56 6.47
N ASN A 413 5.52 7.62 6.17
CA ASN A 413 5.49 6.29 6.75
C ASN A 413 5.24 5.25 5.65
N ILE A 414 6.17 4.33 5.48
CA ILE A 414 6.01 3.14 4.62
C ILE A 414 5.86 1.94 5.56
N ILE A 415 4.72 1.28 5.51
CA ILE A 415 4.34 0.17 6.38
C ILE A 415 4.07 -1.04 5.50
N ARG A 416 4.99 -2.00 5.48
CA ARG A 416 4.90 -3.13 4.55
C ARG A 416 5.34 -4.48 5.05
N ASN A 417 4.80 -5.55 4.46
CA ASN A 417 5.21 -6.92 4.76
C ASN A 417 5.13 -7.26 6.25
N ASN A 418 4.29 -6.56 7.02
CA ASN A 418 4.12 -6.83 8.44
C ASN A 418 2.99 -7.85 8.62
N VAL A 419 3.09 -8.64 9.69
CA VAL A 419 2.07 -9.62 10.08
C VAL A 419 1.39 -9.12 11.35
N PHE A 420 0.07 -8.95 11.27
CA PHE A 420 -0.79 -8.60 12.39
C PHE A 420 -1.62 -9.83 12.77
N ASP A 421 -1.32 -10.41 13.93
CA ASP A 421 -1.85 -11.70 14.36
C ASP A 421 -2.54 -11.53 15.72
N ASN A 422 -3.85 -11.70 15.79
CA ASN A 422 -4.64 -11.53 17.03
C ASN A 422 -4.65 -10.09 17.59
N GLY A 423 -5.33 -9.19 16.87
CA GLY A 423 -5.67 -7.84 17.34
C GLY A 423 -4.58 -6.77 17.13
N GLY A 424 -4.95 -5.51 17.44
CA GLY A 424 -4.11 -4.32 17.26
C GLY A 424 -4.05 -3.84 15.81
N TYR A 425 -4.58 -2.64 15.55
CA TYR A 425 -4.81 -2.13 14.19
C TYR A 425 -3.79 -1.07 13.79
N ILE A 426 -3.76 -0.72 12.51
CA ILE A 426 -3.04 0.47 12.03
C ILE A 426 -3.98 1.67 12.15
N MET A 427 -3.53 2.73 12.83
CA MET A 427 -4.28 3.97 13.05
C MET A 427 -3.68 5.12 12.26
N PRO A 428 -3.88 5.19 10.92
CA PRO A 428 -3.20 6.17 10.10
C PRO A 428 -3.69 7.60 10.34
N GLU A 429 -2.76 8.52 10.60
CA GLU A 429 -3.07 9.94 10.81
C GLU A 429 -2.54 10.83 9.67
N LEU A 430 -1.34 10.57 9.15
CA LEU A 430 -0.70 11.41 8.13
C LEU A 430 0.30 10.62 7.26
N ASN A 431 0.24 10.81 5.94
CA ASN A 431 1.23 10.36 4.95
C ASN A 431 1.67 8.90 5.20
N ALA A 432 0.73 7.97 5.03
CA ALA A 432 0.94 6.56 5.29
C ALA A 432 0.71 5.73 4.02
N VAL A 433 1.73 5.01 3.59
CA VAL A 433 1.66 3.94 2.60
C VAL A 433 1.61 2.62 3.37
N ILE A 434 0.52 1.88 3.23
CA ILE A 434 0.25 0.62 3.92
C ILE A 434 0.15 -0.45 2.85
N GLU A 435 1.25 -1.16 2.58
CA GLU A 435 1.35 -2.07 1.44
C GLU A 435 1.67 -3.53 1.86
N SER A 436 1.09 -4.53 1.22
CA SER A 436 1.54 -5.93 1.34
C SER A 436 1.57 -6.46 2.79
N ASN A 437 0.65 -6.04 3.66
CA ASN A 437 0.55 -6.55 5.03
C ASN A 437 -0.49 -7.66 5.15
N THR A 438 -0.24 -8.60 6.07
CA THR A 438 -1.15 -9.72 6.35
C THR A 438 -1.82 -9.54 7.71
N PHE A 439 -3.15 -9.64 7.74
CA PHE A 439 -3.96 -9.56 8.95
C PHE A 439 -4.68 -10.90 9.17
N ARG A 440 -4.44 -11.52 10.34
CA ARG A 440 -4.98 -12.84 10.71
C ARG A 440 -5.29 -12.98 12.20
N ASN A 441 -6.00 -14.05 12.55
CA ASN A 441 -6.66 -14.30 13.83
C ASN A 441 -7.38 -13.07 14.39
N TYR A 442 -8.09 -12.33 13.52
CA TYR A 442 -8.52 -10.97 13.83
C TYR A 442 -10.00 -10.90 14.24
N SER A 443 -10.36 -10.03 15.20
CA SER A 443 -11.75 -9.90 15.69
C SER A 443 -12.27 -8.45 15.73
N GLY A 444 -11.52 -7.51 15.17
CA GLY A 444 -11.81 -6.07 15.15
C GLY A 444 -11.45 -5.44 13.80
N TYR A 445 -11.01 -4.19 13.79
CA TYR A 445 -10.58 -3.48 12.57
C TYR A 445 -9.14 -3.79 12.21
N ILE A 446 -8.81 -3.98 10.94
CA ILE A 446 -7.41 -4.02 10.50
C ILE A 446 -6.83 -2.60 10.39
N ILE A 447 -7.67 -1.65 9.98
CA ILE A 447 -7.33 -0.22 9.84
C ILE A 447 -8.49 0.61 10.41
N TYR A 448 -8.19 1.46 11.40
CA TYR A 448 -9.18 2.33 12.02
C TYR A 448 -8.58 3.67 12.38
N ALA A 449 -9.14 4.77 11.87
CA ALA A 449 -8.76 6.11 12.28
C ALA A 449 -9.92 7.11 12.10
N SER A 450 -9.95 8.13 12.97
CA SER A 450 -10.93 9.21 12.89
C SER A 450 -10.26 10.56 13.10
N GLY A 451 -10.27 11.38 12.06
CA GLY A 451 -9.97 12.80 12.15
C GLY A 451 -11.14 13.61 12.72
N SER A 452 -11.12 14.91 12.47
CA SER A 452 -12.16 15.86 12.87
C SER A 452 -12.35 16.93 11.80
N SER A 453 -13.41 17.72 11.91
CA SER A 453 -13.66 18.84 10.98
C SER A 453 -12.56 19.92 10.97
N SER A 454 -11.71 19.95 12.00
CA SER A 454 -10.57 20.89 12.12
C SER A 454 -9.22 20.24 11.80
N SER A 455 -9.15 18.92 11.67
CA SER A 455 -7.92 18.17 11.44
C SER A 455 -8.27 16.85 10.78
N ASN A 456 -8.19 16.82 9.46
CA ASN A 456 -8.43 15.62 8.67
C ASN A 456 -7.21 14.69 8.70
N LEU A 457 -7.45 13.39 8.62
CA LEU A 457 -6.43 12.41 8.21
C LEU A 457 -6.07 12.67 6.75
N GLN A 458 -4.81 12.52 6.35
CA GLN A 458 -4.38 12.94 5.00
C GLN A 458 -3.38 12.00 4.36
N ASN A 459 -3.54 11.79 3.05
CA ASN A 459 -2.62 11.06 2.16
C ASN A 459 -2.37 9.64 2.68
N ILE A 460 -3.40 8.80 2.56
CA ILE A 460 -3.36 7.41 3.01
C ILE A 460 -3.49 6.53 1.77
N GLU A 461 -2.48 5.71 1.52
CA GLU A 461 -2.45 4.75 0.42
C GLU A 461 -2.42 3.34 1.02
N ILE A 462 -3.31 2.48 0.55
CA ILE A 462 -3.51 1.13 1.10
C ILE A 462 -3.50 0.15 -0.07
N THR A 463 -2.44 -0.63 -0.20
CA THR A 463 -2.23 -1.52 -1.36
C THR A 463 -1.86 -2.94 -1.01
N ASN A 464 -2.29 -3.92 -1.79
CA ASN A 464 -1.79 -5.30 -1.71
C ASN A 464 -1.97 -5.98 -0.32
N ASN A 465 -2.86 -5.49 0.53
CA ASN A 465 -3.03 -6.06 1.88
C ASN A 465 -4.01 -7.24 1.86
N VAL A 466 -3.76 -8.21 2.73
CA VAL A 466 -4.59 -9.42 2.87
C VAL A 466 -5.18 -9.50 4.27
N CYS A 467 -6.50 -9.65 4.35
CA CYS A 467 -7.22 -9.98 5.58
C CYS A 467 -7.79 -11.39 5.48
N GLU A 468 -7.19 -12.35 6.18
CA GLU A 468 -7.51 -13.79 6.05
C GLU A 468 -8.86 -14.15 6.68
N ASP A 469 -9.22 -13.49 7.78
CA ASP A 469 -10.41 -13.82 8.57
C ASP A 469 -11.62 -12.97 8.22
N PRO A 470 -12.83 -13.53 8.26
CA PRO A 470 -14.06 -12.76 8.13
C PRO A 470 -14.27 -11.83 9.33
N LEU A 471 -14.30 -10.52 9.05
CA LEU A 471 -14.58 -9.48 10.03
C LEU A 471 -15.96 -8.88 9.80
N THR A 472 -16.61 -8.44 10.88
CA THR A 472 -17.82 -7.62 10.75
C THR A 472 -17.51 -6.33 10.00
N MET A 473 -16.34 -5.72 10.24
CA MET A 473 -15.84 -4.51 9.60
C MET A 473 -14.32 -4.58 9.53
N ALA A 474 -13.75 -4.52 8.33
CA ALA A 474 -12.31 -4.55 8.15
C ALA A 474 -11.71 -3.16 8.36
N MET A 475 -12.30 -2.13 7.76
CA MET A 475 -11.74 -0.78 7.75
C MET A 475 -12.76 0.28 8.09
N LYS A 476 -12.31 1.29 8.85
CA LYS A 476 -13.06 2.54 9.02
C LYS A 476 -12.15 3.75 9.05
N LEU A 477 -12.40 4.67 8.13
CA LEU A 477 -11.78 5.99 8.09
C LEU A 477 -12.84 7.07 8.22
N SER A 478 -12.61 8.04 9.12
CA SER A 478 -13.50 9.18 9.31
C SER A 478 -12.75 10.49 9.19
N TYR A 479 -13.33 11.48 8.51
CA TYR A 479 -12.68 12.77 8.24
C TYR A 479 -11.29 12.61 7.59
N ALA A 480 -11.18 11.77 6.56
CA ALA A 480 -9.96 11.56 5.80
C ALA A 480 -9.99 12.34 4.48
N LYS A 481 -8.80 12.72 3.98
CA LYS A 481 -8.62 13.35 2.67
C LYS A 481 -7.51 12.66 1.88
N ASN A 482 -7.71 12.49 0.56
CA ASN A 482 -6.75 11.84 -0.34
C ASN A 482 -6.45 10.41 0.14
N VAL A 483 -7.44 9.55 0.00
CA VAL A 483 -7.32 8.13 0.37
C VAL A 483 -7.37 7.29 -0.90
N SER A 484 -6.40 6.41 -1.10
CA SER A 484 -6.42 5.42 -2.18
C SER A 484 -6.36 4.01 -1.60
N LEU A 485 -7.26 3.15 -2.08
CA LEU A 485 -7.27 1.72 -1.82
C LEU A 485 -7.20 1.00 -3.17
N SER A 486 -6.17 0.22 -3.40
CA SER A 486 -6.12 -0.71 -4.54
C SER A 486 -5.42 -1.98 -4.18
N ASN A 487 -5.48 -3.06 -4.96
CA ASN A 487 -4.58 -4.18 -4.65
C ASN A 487 -5.04 -5.11 -3.48
N ASN A 488 -6.07 -4.75 -2.69
CA ASN A 488 -6.36 -5.42 -1.40
C ASN A 488 -7.40 -6.55 -1.45
N ASN A 489 -7.11 -7.66 -0.76
CA ASN A 489 -8.03 -8.77 -0.50
C ASN A 489 -8.53 -8.71 0.95
N LEU A 490 -9.71 -8.13 1.15
CA LEU A 490 -10.25 -7.76 2.45
C LEU A 490 -11.51 -8.56 2.79
N ARG A 491 -11.54 -9.17 3.97
CA ARG A 491 -12.70 -9.90 4.47
C ARG A 491 -13.42 -9.12 5.57
N GLY A 492 -14.31 -8.23 5.15
CA GLY A 492 -15.17 -7.41 6.00
C GLY A 492 -15.48 -6.08 5.33
N HIS A 493 -16.54 -5.40 5.76
CA HIS A 493 -16.93 -4.14 5.10
C HIS A 493 -15.94 -3.00 5.34
N LEU A 494 -15.99 -2.02 4.42
CA LEU A 494 -15.21 -0.79 4.48
C LEU A 494 -16.15 0.40 4.75
N GLU A 495 -15.78 1.29 5.67
CA GLU A 495 -16.55 2.50 5.98
C GLU A 495 -15.71 3.78 5.80
N PHE A 496 -16.21 4.70 4.97
CA PHE A 496 -15.65 6.03 4.74
C PHE A 496 -16.66 7.09 5.16
N SER A 497 -16.47 7.69 6.34
CA SER A 497 -17.38 8.68 6.90
C SER A 497 -16.79 10.08 6.84
N ARG A 498 -17.47 11.01 6.14
CA ARG A 498 -17.05 12.41 5.99
C ARG A 498 -15.66 12.55 5.36
N CYS A 499 -15.32 11.63 4.48
CA CYS A 499 -14.08 11.65 3.72
C CYS A 499 -14.20 12.50 2.45
N ASN A 500 -13.06 12.86 1.87
CA ASN A 500 -12.93 13.73 0.71
C ASN A 500 -11.83 13.17 -0.21
N ASP A 501 -12.10 12.97 -1.49
CA ASP A 501 -11.13 12.44 -2.46
C ASP A 501 -10.70 11.01 -2.05
N VAL A 502 -11.64 10.06 -2.16
CA VAL A 502 -11.41 8.63 -1.88
C VAL A 502 -11.47 7.83 -3.19
N GLN A 503 -10.43 7.08 -3.49
CA GLN A 503 -10.33 6.19 -4.64
C GLN A 503 -10.26 4.75 -4.16
N ILE A 504 -11.14 3.89 -4.65
CA ILE A 504 -11.24 2.48 -4.30
C ILE A 504 -11.26 1.69 -5.61
N ASP A 505 -10.14 1.06 -5.95
CA ASP A 505 -9.90 0.52 -7.28
C ASP A 505 -9.34 -0.91 -7.24
N GLY A 506 -9.90 -1.85 -8.00
CA GLY A 506 -9.34 -3.20 -8.10
C GLY A 506 -9.64 -4.17 -6.95
N ASN A 507 -10.19 -3.74 -5.80
CA ASN A 507 -10.19 -4.51 -4.55
C ASN A 507 -11.12 -5.73 -4.54
N ARG A 508 -10.71 -6.79 -3.83
CA ARG A 508 -11.58 -7.91 -3.45
C ARG A 508 -12.11 -7.71 -2.04
N ILE A 509 -13.42 -7.54 -1.90
CA ILE A 509 -14.09 -7.24 -0.64
C ILE A 509 -15.17 -8.28 -0.38
N ASN A 510 -14.96 -9.12 0.64
CA ASN A 510 -15.92 -10.13 1.06
C ASN A 510 -16.50 -9.78 2.44
N SER A 511 -17.74 -9.29 2.46
CA SER A 511 -18.45 -8.78 3.64
C SER A 511 -19.66 -9.66 4.01
N PRO A 512 -19.46 -10.77 4.74
CA PRO A 512 -20.49 -11.79 4.99
C PRO A 512 -21.51 -11.39 6.08
N ALA A 513 -21.62 -10.11 6.43
CA ALA A 513 -22.50 -9.68 7.54
C ALA A 513 -23.07 -8.26 7.37
N SER A 514 -22.79 -7.56 6.26
CA SER A 514 -23.21 -6.18 6.06
C SER A 514 -23.12 -5.76 4.59
N SER A 515 -23.13 -4.46 4.33
CA SER A 515 -22.77 -3.91 3.03
C SER A 515 -21.30 -4.16 2.71
N GLY A 516 -20.89 -4.07 1.44
CA GLY A 516 -19.48 -4.17 1.05
C GLY A 516 -18.70 -2.90 1.39
N ILE A 517 -19.06 -1.80 0.73
CA ILE A 517 -18.49 -0.46 0.95
C ILE A 517 -19.59 0.47 1.45
N ARG A 518 -19.30 1.29 2.46
CA ARG A 518 -20.21 2.30 3.01
C ARG A 518 -19.55 3.69 2.91
N VAL A 519 -20.19 4.59 2.16
CA VAL A 519 -19.79 5.99 2.05
C VAL A 519 -20.81 6.84 2.78
N ILE A 520 -20.40 7.48 3.88
CA ILE A 520 -21.33 8.19 4.77
C ILE A 520 -20.99 9.68 4.78
N ASN A 521 -21.94 10.53 4.37
CA ASN A 521 -21.78 11.99 4.34
C ASN A 521 -20.51 12.47 3.61
N ALA A 522 -20.28 12.02 2.38
CA ALA A 522 -19.10 12.40 1.59
C ALA A 522 -18.91 13.92 1.54
N ARG A 523 -17.65 14.38 1.63
CA ARG A 523 -17.28 15.81 1.63
C ARG A 523 -16.63 16.29 0.33
N GLY A 524 -16.31 15.37 -0.57
CA GLY A 524 -15.86 15.64 -1.93
C GLY A 524 -15.93 14.36 -2.76
N GLU A 525 -15.15 14.31 -3.83
CA GLU A 525 -15.24 13.27 -4.87
C GLU A 525 -14.86 11.89 -4.33
N HIS A 526 -15.58 10.86 -4.80
CA HIS A 526 -15.21 9.46 -4.55
C HIS A 526 -15.28 8.68 -5.86
N THR A 527 -14.32 7.77 -6.07
CA THR A 527 -14.30 6.84 -7.19
C THR A 527 -14.23 5.42 -6.63
N ILE A 528 -15.15 4.57 -7.09
CA ILE A 528 -15.23 3.16 -6.70
C ILE A 528 -15.31 2.35 -7.99
N THR A 529 -14.18 1.80 -8.42
CA THR A 529 -14.03 1.17 -9.73
C THR A 529 -13.35 -0.19 -9.68
N ASP A 530 -13.72 -1.09 -10.59
CA ASP A 530 -12.95 -2.30 -10.85
C ASP A 530 -12.81 -3.25 -9.62
N ASN A 531 -13.76 -3.21 -8.66
CA ASN A 531 -13.72 -4.05 -7.44
C ASN A 531 -14.59 -5.32 -7.57
N GLU A 532 -14.16 -6.44 -6.96
CA GLU A 532 -14.99 -7.62 -6.67
C GLU A 532 -15.60 -7.49 -5.26
N ILE A 533 -16.91 -7.31 -5.18
CA ILE A 533 -17.62 -7.06 -3.91
C ILE A 533 -18.66 -8.15 -3.66
N LYS A 534 -18.43 -8.98 -2.65
CA LYS A 534 -19.44 -9.90 -2.11
C LYS A 534 -20.01 -9.33 -0.82
N ALA A 535 -21.32 -9.13 -0.74
CA ALA A 535 -21.97 -8.56 0.44
C ALA A 535 -23.37 -9.14 0.70
N ASP A 536 -23.69 -9.36 1.97
CA ASP A 536 -24.98 -9.94 2.38
C ASP A 536 -26.15 -8.93 2.34
N SER A 537 -25.87 -7.63 2.19
CA SER A 537 -26.90 -6.56 2.21
C SER A 537 -26.89 -5.69 0.94
N VAL A 538 -25.92 -4.78 0.83
CA VAL A 538 -25.77 -3.88 -0.33
C VAL A 538 -24.30 -3.88 -0.73
N GLY A 539 -23.97 -3.99 -2.02
CA GLY A 539 -22.57 -3.89 -2.46
C GLY A 539 -21.95 -2.56 -2.04
N ILE A 540 -22.52 -1.45 -2.52
CA ILE A 540 -22.08 -0.09 -2.21
C ILE A 540 -23.23 0.73 -1.60
N SER A 541 -23.08 1.16 -0.35
CA SER A 541 -24.08 1.94 0.39
C SER A 541 -23.66 3.42 0.48
N LEU A 542 -24.41 4.31 -0.17
CA LEU A 542 -24.25 5.77 -0.03
C LEU A 542 -25.28 6.30 0.97
N GLU A 543 -24.80 6.82 2.11
CA GLU A 543 -25.63 7.18 3.26
C GLU A 543 -25.52 8.67 3.60
N ASN A 544 -26.64 9.39 3.55
CA ASN A 544 -26.75 10.76 4.03
C ASN A 544 -27.47 10.80 5.38
N THR A 545 -26.76 11.17 6.45
CA THR A 545 -27.38 11.34 7.78
C THR A 545 -27.78 12.80 8.04
N GLY A 546 -27.63 13.68 7.06
CA GLY A 546 -27.99 15.09 7.12
C GLY A 546 -29.41 15.36 6.60
N THR A 547 -29.77 16.64 6.52
CA THR A 547 -31.08 17.09 6.01
C THR A 547 -31.01 17.71 4.61
N SER A 548 -29.82 17.75 4.01
CA SER A 548 -29.56 18.39 2.71
C SER A 548 -28.91 17.39 1.76
N LEU A 549 -29.29 17.44 0.48
CA LEU A 549 -28.67 16.65 -0.59
C LEU A 549 -27.14 16.82 -0.60
N ILE A 550 -26.43 15.72 -0.83
CA ILE A 550 -24.99 15.73 -1.06
C ILE A 550 -24.76 15.88 -2.57
N LYS A 551 -24.05 16.95 -2.96
CA LYS A 551 -23.79 17.29 -4.36
C LYS A 551 -22.43 16.83 -4.88
N ASN A 552 -21.63 16.19 -4.03
CA ASN A 552 -20.32 15.70 -4.41
C ASN A 552 -20.48 14.54 -5.40
N GLU A 553 -19.61 14.50 -6.39
CA GLU A 553 -19.61 13.45 -7.39
C GLU A 553 -19.14 12.13 -6.77
N ILE A 554 -19.91 11.07 -7.03
CA ILE A 554 -19.55 9.70 -6.71
C ILE A 554 -19.58 8.91 -8.01
N LEU A 555 -18.42 8.44 -8.45
CA LEU A 555 -18.28 7.55 -9.59
C LEU A 555 -18.27 6.10 -9.10
N ILE A 556 -19.18 5.28 -9.62
CA ILE A 556 -19.24 3.83 -9.41
C ILE A 556 -19.16 3.18 -10.79
N GLY A 557 -18.02 2.64 -11.17
CA GLY A 557 -17.84 2.08 -12.52
C GLY A 557 -17.28 0.68 -12.50
N ARG A 558 -17.75 -0.20 -13.38
CA ARG A 558 -17.11 -1.50 -13.64
C ARG A 558 -16.81 -2.31 -12.37
N ASN A 559 -17.76 -2.51 -11.45
CA ASN A 559 -17.53 -3.36 -10.27
C ASN A 559 -18.29 -4.69 -10.42
N ALA A 560 -17.67 -5.81 -10.09
CA ALA A 560 -18.33 -7.11 -9.98
C ALA A 560 -18.97 -7.24 -8.60
N ILE A 561 -20.30 -7.13 -8.50
CA ILE A 561 -21.01 -7.08 -7.22
C ILE A 561 -21.96 -8.29 -7.04
N ASP A 562 -21.62 -9.17 -6.10
CA ASP A 562 -22.49 -10.24 -5.58
C ASP A 562 -23.15 -9.77 -4.28
N ALA A 563 -24.32 -9.14 -4.41
CA ALA A 563 -25.13 -8.69 -3.27
C ALA A 563 -26.63 -8.63 -3.63
N PRO A 564 -27.56 -8.70 -2.65
CA PRO A 564 -28.99 -8.54 -2.90
C PRO A 564 -29.37 -7.22 -3.58
N LYS A 565 -28.54 -6.18 -3.39
CA LYS A 565 -28.66 -4.90 -4.07
C LYS A 565 -27.25 -4.38 -4.40
N ALA A 566 -26.98 -4.08 -5.67
CA ALA A 566 -25.65 -3.64 -6.11
C ALA A 566 -25.21 -2.34 -5.40
N TYR A 567 -26.07 -1.32 -5.40
CA TYR A 567 -25.82 -0.08 -4.67
C TYR A 567 -27.10 0.54 -4.10
N SER A 568 -26.98 1.37 -3.06
CA SER A 568 -28.05 2.22 -2.53
C SER A 568 -27.63 3.69 -2.47
N ASN A 569 -28.57 4.59 -2.71
CA ASN A 569 -28.35 6.03 -2.69
C ASN A 569 -29.41 6.73 -1.83
N ASP A 570 -29.00 7.15 -0.63
CA ASP A 570 -29.80 7.99 0.26
C ASP A 570 -29.38 9.46 0.07
N ASP A 571 -29.94 10.16 -0.93
CA ASP A 571 -29.82 11.62 -1.11
C ASP A 571 -28.47 12.19 -1.63
N TYR A 572 -27.76 11.45 -2.47
CA TYR A 572 -26.67 11.97 -3.31
C TYR A 572 -27.21 12.36 -4.70
N SER A 573 -27.02 13.62 -5.11
CA SER A 573 -27.58 14.15 -6.36
C SER A 573 -26.67 14.00 -7.58
N SER A 574 -25.44 13.50 -7.42
CA SER A 574 -24.42 13.38 -8.47
C SER A 574 -23.72 12.03 -8.37
N VAL A 575 -24.45 10.95 -8.65
CA VAL A 575 -23.91 9.58 -8.69
C VAL A 575 -23.87 9.15 -10.15
N ILE A 576 -22.67 8.85 -10.65
CA ILE A 576 -22.44 8.35 -12.01
C ILE A 576 -22.19 6.85 -11.90
N VAL A 577 -22.97 6.05 -12.62
CA VAL A 577 -22.81 4.60 -12.68
C VAL A 577 -22.40 4.22 -14.09
N GLU A 578 -21.22 3.62 -14.23
CA GLU A 578 -20.73 3.08 -15.50
C GLU A 578 -20.89 1.56 -15.50
N GLU A 579 -21.63 1.03 -16.48
CA GLU A 579 -21.73 -0.41 -16.71
C GLU A 579 -20.51 -0.92 -17.48
N GLY A 580 -20.14 -2.17 -17.25
CA GLY A 580 -18.97 -2.82 -17.83
C GLY A 580 -18.43 -3.89 -16.90
N ALA A 581 -17.81 -4.93 -17.46
CA ALA A 581 -17.01 -5.84 -16.67
C ALA A 581 -15.83 -5.06 -16.06
N PRO A 582 -15.44 -5.36 -14.81
CA PRO A 582 -14.23 -4.77 -14.25
C PRO A 582 -13.02 -5.06 -15.16
N GLU A 583 -12.21 -4.04 -15.45
CA GLU A 583 -10.87 -4.25 -16.01
C GLU A 583 -9.96 -4.67 -14.84
N ILE A 584 -10.26 -5.82 -14.21
CA ILE A 584 -9.43 -6.33 -13.13
C ILE A 584 -8.11 -6.78 -13.78
N PRO A 585 -6.94 -6.28 -13.36
CA PRO A 585 -5.72 -7.04 -13.57
C PRO A 585 -5.97 -8.37 -12.84
N LEU A 586 -6.04 -9.51 -13.51
CA LEU A 586 -6.31 -10.81 -12.86
C LEU A 586 -5.48 -11.00 -11.58
N TRP A 587 -6.09 -10.85 -10.40
CA TRP A 587 -5.45 -11.17 -9.12
C TRP A 587 -5.62 -12.66 -8.87
N GLY A 588 -4.51 -13.33 -8.59
CA GLY A 588 -4.48 -14.78 -8.53
C GLY A 588 -3.28 -15.40 -9.26
N VAL A 589 -2.32 -14.57 -9.70
CA VAL A 589 -1.04 -15.06 -10.22
C VAL A 589 -0.35 -15.84 -9.11
N GLN A 590 -0.43 -17.17 -9.18
CA GLN A 590 0.40 -18.06 -8.40
C GLN A 590 1.62 -18.38 -9.24
N ASP A 591 2.80 -18.03 -8.76
CA ASP A 591 4.03 -18.40 -9.42
C ASP A 591 5.01 -19.13 -8.49
N SER A 592 5.89 -19.90 -9.11
CA SER A 592 6.90 -20.68 -8.39
C SER A 592 8.09 -20.97 -9.27
N ARG A 593 9.27 -20.81 -8.69
CA ARG A 593 10.55 -21.06 -9.37
C ARG A 593 11.05 -22.48 -9.17
N LEU A 594 11.43 -23.15 -10.26
CA LEU A 594 12.11 -24.43 -10.23
C LEU A 594 13.60 -24.24 -10.49
N ARG A 595 14.44 -24.73 -9.57
CA ARG A 595 15.89 -24.52 -9.61
C ARG A 595 16.68 -25.81 -9.41
N GLU A 596 17.47 -26.19 -10.42
CA GLU A 596 18.19 -27.47 -10.46
C GLU A 596 19.20 -27.66 -9.30
N ALA A 597 20.00 -26.64 -8.96
CA ALA A 597 20.97 -26.74 -7.86
C ALA A 597 20.34 -26.76 -6.44
N SER A 598 19.05 -26.50 -6.32
CA SER A 598 18.32 -26.53 -5.04
C SER A 598 17.01 -27.29 -5.21
N PRO A 599 17.09 -28.59 -5.55
CA PRO A 599 16.02 -29.25 -6.26
C PRO A 599 14.80 -29.62 -5.39
N ASP A 600 14.96 -29.52 -4.06
CA ASP A 600 13.93 -29.79 -3.06
C ASP A 600 13.52 -28.52 -2.27
N THR A 601 13.88 -27.33 -2.78
CA THR A 601 13.52 -26.05 -2.16
C THR A 601 12.31 -25.43 -2.86
N VAL A 602 11.32 -24.99 -2.10
CA VAL A 602 10.16 -24.24 -2.58
C VAL A 602 10.55 -22.77 -2.73
N TYR A 603 10.17 -22.16 -3.86
CA TYR A 603 10.45 -20.76 -4.19
C TYR A 603 9.19 -20.09 -4.73
N ASN A 604 8.19 -19.91 -3.85
CA ASN A 604 6.89 -19.31 -4.16
C ASN A 604 6.72 -17.89 -3.59
N ASP A 605 7.82 -17.28 -3.10
CA ASP A 605 7.88 -15.94 -2.50
C ASP A 605 9.09 -15.14 -3.01
N VAL A 606 9.57 -15.47 -4.21
CA VAL A 606 10.81 -14.93 -4.76
C VAL A 606 10.54 -13.88 -5.83
N ARG A 607 11.25 -12.75 -5.74
CA ARG A 607 11.07 -11.57 -6.60
C ARG A 607 11.11 -11.79 -8.13
N TYR A 608 11.66 -12.90 -8.62
CA TYR A 608 11.93 -13.07 -10.06
C TYR A 608 11.39 -14.38 -10.61
N LEU A 609 11.02 -14.34 -11.87
CA LEU A 609 10.80 -15.52 -12.69
C LEU A 609 12.06 -15.82 -13.51
N ASP A 610 12.79 -16.86 -13.17
CA ASP A 610 14.09 -17.22 -13.75
C ASP A 610 13.94 -18.28 -14.85
N LEU A 611 14.56 -18.07 -16.02
CA LEU A 611 14.57 -19.06 -17.10
C LEU A 611 15.98 -19.29 -17.64
N GLY A 612 16.25 -20.53 -18.08
CA GLY A 612 17.49 -20.87 -18.78
C GLY A 612 18.63 -21.31 -17.87
N GLY A 613 19.83 -21.45 -18.44
CA GLY A 613 20.97 -22.07 -17.76
C GLY A 613 22.04 -21.11 -17.26
N ARG A 614 22.52 -21.34 -16.04
CA ARG A 614 23.64 -20.59 -15.45
C ARG A 614 24.74 -21.51 -14.92
N ASP A 615 25.99 -21.19 -15.25
CA ASP A 615 27.17 -21.91 -14.79
C ASP A 615 27.20 -22.04 -13.25
N GLY A 616 27.39 -23.27 -12.78
CA GLY A 616 27.43 -23.61 -11.35
C GLY A 616 26.05 -23.71 -10.69
N VAL A 617 24.95 -23.48 -11.41
CA VAL A 617 23.57 -23.61 -10.89
C VAL A 617 22.74 -24.61 -11.69
N GLY A 618 22.95 -24.72 -13.01
CA GLY A 618 22.11 -25.55 -13.88
C GLY A 618 20.92 -24.77 -14.43
N GLY A 619 19.83 -25.49 -14.70
CA GLY A 619 18.59 -24.98 -15.28
C GLY A 619 17.66 -24.27 -14.31
N TYR A 620 16.95 -23.28 -14.84
CA TYR A 620 15.83 -22.58 -14.23
C TYR A 620 14.60 -22.68 -15.14
N ARG A 621 13.45 -22.97 -14.53
CA ARG A 621 12.13 -23.08 -15.17
C ARG A 621 11.10 -22.64 -14.17
N ASP A 622 10.06 -21.95 -14.62
CA ASP A 622 9.10 -21.35 -13.70
C ASP A 622 7.67 -21.68 -14.10
N LEU A 623 6.80 -21.73 -13.10
CA LEU A 623 5.38 -21.98 -13.22
C LEU A 623 4.61 -20.70 -12.90
N VAL A 624 3.58 -20.39 -13.68
CA VAL A 624 2.69 -19.24 -13.45
C VAL A 624 1.26 -19.68 -13.72
N MET A 625 0.33 -19.42 -12.82
CA MET A 625 -1.10 -19.75 -12.99
C MET A 625 -1.94 -18.50 -12.76
N PHE A 626 -2.86 -18.24 -13.68
CA PHE A 626 -3.87 -17.17 -13.57
C PHE A 626 -5.24 -17.82 -13.32
N ASP A 627 -6.10 -17.15 -12.57
CA ASP A 627 -7.51 -17.56 -12.48
C ASP A 627 -8.19 -17.28 -13.83
N LEU A 628 -8.95 -18.24 -14.34
CA LEU A 628 -9.71 -18.13 -15.60
C LEU A 628 -11.20 -18.40 -15.38
N SER A 629 -11.65 -18.50 -14.13
CA SER A 629 -13.00 -18.95 -13.78
C SER A 629 -14.11 -17.97 -14.17
N GLU A 630 -13.78 -16.72 -14.50
CA GLU A 630 -14.73 -15.72 -14.98
C GLU A 630 -15.09 -15.89 -16.47
N TYR A 631 -14.27 -16.59 -17.24
CA TYR A 631 -14.54 -16.87 -18.63
C TYR A 631 -15.31 -18.18 -18.74
N GLU A 632 -16.58 -18.11 -19.14
CA GLU A 632 -17.44 -19.30 -19.27
C GLU A 632 -17.50 -19.84 -20.71
N ASP A 633 -17.13 -19.03 -21.71
CA ASP A 633 -17.21 -19.40 -23.12
C ASP A 633 -15.93 -19.05 -23.89
N ALA A 634 -15.22 -20.10 -24.34
CA ALA A 634 -13.98 -19.97 -25.11
C ALA A 634 -14.21 -19.36 -26.51
N GLU A 635 -15.43 -19.40 -27.03
CA GLU A 635 -15.75 -18.80 -28.33
C GLU A 635 -15.83 -17.27 -28.28
N LEU A 636 -16.01 -16.68 -27.09
CA LEU A 636 -15.98 -15.24 -26.90
C LEU A 636 -14.57 -14.67 -26.86
N ILE A 637 -13.56 -15.50 -26.56
CA ILE A 637 -12.16 -15.05 -26.49
C ILE A 637 -11.66 -14.77 -27.92
N GLU A 638 -11.31 -13.53 -28.21
CA GLU A 638 -10.65 -13.13 -29.45
C GLU A 638 -9.15 -13.40 -29.37
N ASN A 639 -8.50 -12.94 -28.28
CA ASN A 639 -7.07 -13.04 -28.07
C ASN A 639 -6.74 -13.23 -26.56
N ALA A 640 -5.64 -13.92 -26.25
CA ALA A 640 -5.08 -13.95 -24.89
C ALA A 640 -3.55 -13.76 -24.92
N THR A 641 -3.07 -12.71 -24.24
CA THR A 641 -1.67 -12.28 -24.26
C THR A 641 -1.03 -12.38 -22.88
N LEU A 642 0.00 -13.20 -22.74
CA LEU A 642 0.85 -13.28 -21.55
C LEU A 642 1.98 -12.26 -21.65
N SER A 643 2.05 -11.33 -20.70
CA SER A 643 3.04 -10.25 -20.67
C SER A 643 4.00 -10.44 -19.49
N LEU A 644 5.31 -10.52 -19.80
CA LEU A 644 6.38 -10.74 -18.82
C LEU A 644 7.36 -9.56 -18.81
N PHE A 645 7.62 -8.97 -17.64
CA PHE A 645 8.48 -7.79 -17.52
C PHE A 645 9.96 -8.17 -17.42
N TRP A 646 10.76 -7.90 -18.46
CA TRP A 646 12.14 -8.37 -18.55
C TRP A 646 13.12 -7.48 -17.77
N TYR A 647 13.85 -8.07 -16.82
CA TYR A 647 14.71 -7.33 -15.87
C TYR A 647 16.19 -7.75 -15.86
N CYS A 648 16.51 -9.02 -16.10
CA CYS A 648 17.85 -9.58 -15.88
C CYS A 648 18.35 -10.34 -17.12
N PRO A 649 19.67 -10.30 -17.48
CA PRO A 649 20.82 -9.82 -16.69
C PRO A 649 21.24 -8.35 -16.88
N ASP A 650 21.59 -7.67 -15.78
CA ASP A 650 22.04 -6.26 -15.81
C ASP A 650 23.44 -6.10 -16.44
N GLY A 651 23.50 -5.35 -17.54
CA GLY A 651 24.73 -4.84 -18.14
C GLY A 651 25.70 -5.88 -18.72
N ARG A 652 25.26 -7.10 -19.03
CA ARG A 652 26.10 -8.15 -19.65
C ARG A 652 25.38 -8.89 -20.77
N GLU A 653 26.09 -9.10 -21.88
CA GLU A 653 25.67 -10.01 -22.94
C GLU A 653 25.64 -11.46 -22.42
N ARG A 654 24.69 -12.24 -22.92
CA ARG A 654 24.61 -13.68 -22.70
C ARG A 654 25.35 -14.41 -23.82
N PRO A 655 26.06 -15.51 -23.51
CA PRO A 655 26.71 -16.35 -24.53
C PRO A 655 25.77 -16.86 -25.62
N GLU A 656 24.50 -17.10 -25.30
CA GLU A 656 23.50 -17.69 -26.19
C GLU A 656 22.17 -16.93 -26.09
N ASP A 657 21.38 -16.98 -27.17
CA ASP A 657 20.01 -16.45 -27.19
C ASP A 657 19.11 -17.22 -26.21
N THR A 658 18.17 -16.51 -25.61
CA THR A 658 17.15 -17.12 -24.76
C THR A 658 15.85 -17.22 -25.53
N ILE A 659 15.52 -18.44 -25.97
CA ILE A 659 14.24 -18.74 -26.60
C ILE A 659 13.30 -19.24 -25.52
N VAL A 660 12.41 -18.37 -25.05
CA VAL A 660 11.39 -18.69 -24.04
C VAL A 660 10.27 -19.49 -24.70
N GLU A 661 9.81 -20.53 -24.03
CA GLU A 661 8.79 -21.47 -24.51
C GLU A 661 7.73 -21.69 -23.42
N ILE A 662 6.46 -21.64 -23.82
CA ILE A 662 5.30 -21.88 -22.96
C ILE A 662 4.71 -23.26 -23.23
N TYR A 663 4.50 -24.03 -22.16
CA TYR A 663 3.88 -25.35 -22.18
C TYR A 663 2.76 -25.45 -21.14
N ARG A 664 1.88 -26.44 -21.31
CA ARG A 664 0.87 -26.79 -20.30
C ARG A 664 1.54 -27.72 -19.25
N PRO A 665 1.68 -27.32 -17.98
CA PRO A 665 2.22 -28.20 -16.95
C PRO A 665 1.22 -29.30 -16.58
N GLU A 666 1.72 -30.37 -15.99
CA GLU A 666 0.92 -31.25 -15.17
C GLU A 666 0.55 -30.54 -13.84
N ALA A 667 -0.60 -30.90 -13.24
CA ALA A 667 -1.10 -30.24 -12.03
C ALA A 667 -0.07 -30.20 -10.89
N TRP A 668 0.02 -29.04 -10.24
CA TRP A 668 1.03 -28.70 -9.24
C TRP A 668 0.43 -27.86 -8.11
N ASN A 669 1.14 -27.80 -6.98
CA ASN A 669 0.74 -27.05 -5.80
C ASN A 669 1.79 -25.96 -5.46
N PRO A 670 1.43 -24.68 -5.45
CA PRO A 670 2.38 -23.58 -5.21
C PRO A 670 3.07 -23.65 -3.84
N ASP A 671 2.46 -24.27 -2.83
CA ASP A 671 3.05 -24.36 -1.49
C ASP A 671 4.15 -25.42 -1.39
N TYR A 672 4.22 -26.35 -2.34
CA TYR A 672 5.08 -27.54 -2.25
C TYR A 672 5.89 -27.84 -3.52
N VAL A 673 5.66 -27.09 -4.60
CA VAL A 673 6.34 -27.35 -5.87
C VAL A 673 7.84 -27.02 -5.76
N THR A 674 8.65 -27.91 -6.32
CA THR A 674 10.11 -27.85 -6.34
C THR A 674 10.60 -28.45 -7.66
N TRP A 675 11.91 -28.40 -7.94
CA TRP A 675 12.47 -29.06 -9.12
C TRP A 675 12.19 -30.57 -9.14
N ASN A 676 12.15 -31.26 -7.99
CA ASN A 676 11.93 -32.71 -7.92
C ASN A 676 10.46 -33.10 -7.70
N SER A 677 9.63 -32.22 -7.15
CA SER A 677 8.24 -32.55 -6.75
C SER A 677 7.22 -31.51 -7.18
N ARG A 678 6.04 -31.97 -7.62
CA ARG A 678 4.91 -31.10 -8.02
C ARG A 678 3.95 -30.77 -6.89
N ASP A 679 3.95 -31.59 -5.85
CA ASP A 679 3.14 -31.43 -4.64
C ASP A 679 3.80 -32.20 -3.48
N LEU A 680 3.25 -32.06 -2.27
CA LEU A 680 3.74 -32.72 -1.07
C LEU A 680 3.82 -34.25 -1.26
N ASN A 681 5.04 -34.79 -1.24
CA ASN A 681 5.34 -36.21 -1.48
C ASN A 681 4.97 -36.75 -2.87
N THR A 682 4.75 -35.87 -3.85
CA THR A 682 4.42 -36.26 -5.23
C THR A 682 5.54 -35.77 -6.17
N PRO A 683 6.49 -36.65 -6.54
CA PRO A 683 7.59 -36.28 -7.44
C PRO A 683 7.08 -36.02 -8.87
N TRP A 684 7.80 -35.20 -9.62
CA TRP A 684 7.70 -35.21 -11.08
C TRP A 684 8.20 -36.55 -11.62
N VAL A 685 7.70 -36.99 -12.78
CA VAL A 685 8.30 -38.08 -13.54
C VAL A 685 9.66 -37.63 -14.10
N ASN A 686 9.74 -36.38 -14.56
CA ASN A 686 10.96 -35.75 -15.03
C ASN A 686 11.31 -34.55 -14.15
N ALA A 687 12.53 -34.53 -13.60
CA ALA A 687 12.97 -33.41 -12.79
C ALA A 687 12.96 -32.09 -13.59
N GLY A 688 12.51 -31.01 -12.94
CA GLY A 688 12.26 -29.71 -13.54
C GLY A 688 10.89 -29.59 -14.21
N GLY A 689 9.94 -30.49 -13.93
CA GLY A 689 8.55 -30.37 -14.35
C GLY A 689 8.13 -31.38 -15.43
N ASP A 690 6.87 -31.81 -15.34
CA ASP A 690 6.17 -32.53 -16.40
C ASP A 690 5.26 -31.58 -17.17
N TRP A 691 5.33 -31.61 -18.50
CA TRP A 691 4.51 -30.77 -19.36
C TRP A 691 3.97 -31.51 -20.58
N TYR A 692 2.98 -30.88 -21.22
CA TYR A 692 2.40 -31.23 -22.49
C TYR A 692 2.60 -30.08 -23.47
N ASP A 693 2.99 -30.44 -24.69
CA ASP A 693 3.10 -29.49 -25.81
C ASP A 693 1.74 -29.26 -26.48
N ARG A 694 1.65 -28.33 -27.44
CA ARG A 694 0.38 -27.99 -28.10
C ARG A 694 -0.26 -29.11 -28.92
N ASN A 695 0.46 -30.21 -29.16
CA ASN A 695 -0.09 -31.42 -29.78
C ASN A 695 -0.46 -32.47 -28.72
N ASN A 696 -0.55 -32.05 -27.46
CA ASN A 696 -0.77 -32.88 -26.28
C ASN A 696 0.27 -34.00 -26.11
N ALA A 697 1.50 -33.80 -26.61
CA ALA A 697 2.59 -34.74 -26.42
C ALA A 697 3.29 -34.49 -25.08
N SER A 698 3.33 -35.50 -24.20
CA SER A 698 4.07 -35.43 -22.94
C SER A 698 5.57 -35.22 -23.23
N GLN A 699 6.16 -34.22 -22.57
CA GLN A 699 7.55 -33.79 -22.79
C GLN A 699 7.82 -33.41 -24.26
N GLY A 700 6.78 -32.98 -24.99
CA GLY A 700 6.89 -32.55 -26.38
C GLY A 700 7.68 -31.26 -26.54
N SER A 701 8.09 -30.98 -27.78
CA SER A 701 8.95 -29.85 -28.13
C SER A 701 8.23 -28.75 -28.92
N THR A 702 6.90 -28.81 -29.01
CA THR A 702 6.09 -27.84 -29.75
C THR A 702 5.36 -26.90 -28.77
N PRO A 703 5.94 -25.77 -28.38
CA PRO A 703 5.32 -24.90 -27.38
C PRO A 703 4.03 -24.25 -27.91
N TYR A 704 3.18 -23.81 -26.99
CA TYR A 704 2.01 -22.98 -27.32
C TYR A 704 2.44 -21.58 -27.79
N ALA A 705 3.43 -21.01 -27.12
CA ALA A 705 3.97 -19.69 -27.42
C ALA A 705 5.50 -19.69 -27.33
N THR A 706 6.15 -18.81 -28.09
CA THR A 706 7.59 -18.61 -27.98
C THR A 706 8.01 -17.18 -28.29
N ILE A 707 9.00 -16.69 -27.56
CA ILE A 707 9.66 -15.41 -27.84
C ILE A 707 11.18 -15.61 -27.74
N THR A 708 11.93 -14.89 -28.59
CA THR A 708 13.40 -14.92 -28.57
C THR A 708 13.94 -13.61 -28.02
N ILE A 709 14.73 -13.70 -26.96
CA ILE A 709 15.51 -12.58 -26.43
C ILE A 709 16.97 -12.81 -26.83
N ASN A 710 17.50 -11.97 -27.72
CA ASN A 710 18.85 -12.18 -28.26
C ASN A 710 19.91 -12.03 -27.17
N GLY A 711 20.96 -12.86 -27.19
CA GLY A 711 22.03 -12.82 -26.21
C GLY A 711 22.79 -11.49 -26.17
N SER A 712 22.79 -10.75 -27.29
CA SER A 712 23.34 -9.40 -27.39
C SER A 712 22.47 -8.30 -26.77
N ASP A 713 21.21 -8.58 -26.49
CA ASP A 713 20.26 -7.58 -25.98
C ASP A 713 20.34 -7.48 -24.45
N PHE A 714 20.19 -6.26 -23.96
CA PHE A 714 20.13 -5.94 -22.53
C PHE A 714 18.68 -5.76 -22.07
N PRO A 715 18.36 -6.03 -20.79
CA PRO A 715 17.01 -5.81 -20.26
C PRO A 715 16.53 -4.38 -20.49
N ASP A 716 15.39 -4.27 -21.18
CA ASP A 716 14.77 -2.99 -21.51
C ASP A 716 13.86 -2.45 -20.40
N ASN A 717 13.61 -3.26 -19.36
CA ASN A 717 12.65 -2.96 -18.30
C ASN A 717 11.26 -2.65 -18.89
N SER A 718 10.80 -3.52 -19.77
CA SER A 718 9.48 -3.46 -20.37
C SER A 718 8.83 -4.84 -20.47
N TYR A 719 7.55 -4.87 -20.83
CA TYR A 719 6.82 -6.11 -21.05
C TYR A 719 7.17 -6.74 -22.39
N HIS A 720 7.31 -8.06 -22.37
CA HIS A 720 7.48 -8.92 -23.53
C HIS A 720 6.26 -9.83 -23.62
N GLU A 721 5.63 -9.85 -24.79
CA GLU A 721 4.29 -10.41 -24.98
C GLU A 721 4.35 -11.76 -25.72
N LEU A 722 3.54 -12.70 -25.27
CA LEU A 722 3.40 -14.05 -25.79
C LEU A 722 1.91 -14.32 -26.06
N ASP A 723 1.56 -14.65 -27.29
CA ASP A 723 0.21 -15.11 -27.64
C ASP A 723 0.00 -16.53 -27.09
N VAL A 724 -0.87 -16.64 -26.09
CA VAL A 724 -1.25 -17.89 -25.41
C VAL A 724 -2.73 -18.24 -25.64
N THR A 725 -3.36 -17.64 -26.64
CA THR A 725 -4.80 -17.74 -26.94
C THR A 725 -5.29 -19.19 -26.99
N GLU A 726 -4.54 -20.07 -27.66
CA GLU A 726 -4.92 -21.48 -27.82
C GLU A 726 -5.00 -22.22 -26.48
N LEU A 727 -4.00 -22.06 -25.61
CA LEU A 727 -3.99 -22.72 -24.30
C LEU A 727 -5.09 -22.16 -23.37
N VAL A 728 -5.31 -20.85 -23.40
CA VAL A 728 -6.40 -20.22 -22.62
C VAL A 728 -7.76 -20.73 -23.07
N LYS A 729 -8.00 -20.84 -24.39
CA LYS A 729 -9.25 -21.41 -24.93
C LYS A 729 -9.45 -22.87 -24.55
N GLU A 730 -8.38 -23.68 -24.55
CA GLU A 730 -8.45 -25.07 -24.11
C GLU A 730 -8.83 -25.19 -22.62
N TYR A 731 -8.33 -24.29 -21.76
CA TYR A 731 -8.71 -24.23 -20.34
C TYR A 731 -10.16 -23.78 -20.14
N VAL A 732 -10.55 -22.65 -20.75
CA VAL A 732 -11.90 -22.09 -20.64
C VAL A 732 -12.96 -23.00 -21.24
N GLY A 733 -12.65 -23.63 -22.38
CA GLY A 733 -13.52 -24.61 -23.03
C GLY A 733 -13.63 -25.95 -22.28
N GLY A 734 -12.85 -26.14 -21.21
CA GLY A 734 -12.87 -27.34 -20.38
C GLY A 734 -12.24 -28.58 -21.05
N GLU A 735 -11.41 -28.40 -22.08
CA GLU A 735 -10.63 -29.51 -22.66
C GLU A 735 -9.59 -30.01 -21.64
N TYR A 736 -9.00 -29.10 -20.88
CA TYR A 736 -8.07 -29.37 -19.79
C TYR A 736 -8.44 -28.56 -18.54
N GLU A 737 -8.14 -29.09 -17.35
CA GLU A 737 -8.17 -28.28 -16.12
C GLU A 737 -7.10 -27.18 -16.20
N ASN A 738 -7.41 -25.98 -15.68
CA ASN A 738 -6.45 -24.88 -15.62
C ASN A 738 -5.31 -25.23 -14.67
N THR A 739 -4.16 -25.59 -15.25
CA THR A 739 -2.91 -25.88 -14.55
C THR A 739 -1.87 -24.76 -14.69
N GLY A 740 -2.24 -23.64 -15.32
CA GLY A 740 -1.32 -22.52 -15.60
C GLY A 740 -0.33 -22.79 -16.74
N PHE A 741 0.85 -22.21 -16.64
CA PHE A 741 1.89 -22.15 -17.66
C PHE A 741 3.22 -22.65 -17.09
N LEU A 742 3.87 -23.60 -17.77
CA LEU A 742 5.27 -23.92 -17.55
C LEU A 742 6.11 -23.15 -18.54
N MET A 743 7.07 -22.39 -18.01
CA MET A 743 7.98 -21.56 -18.78
C MET A 743 9.38 -22.13 -18.68
N LYS A 744 10.05 -22.26 -19.83
CA LYS A 744 11.46 -22.68 -19.89
C LYS A 744 12.17 -22.06 -21.09
N ALA A 745 13.48 -21.99 -21.02
CA ALA A 745 14.28 -21.71 -22.21
C ALA A 745 14.45 -22.99 -23.05
N ARG A 746 14.43 -22.89 -24.38
CA ARG A 746 14.60 -24.05 -25.30
C ARG A 746 15.84 -24.88 -24.95
N THR A 747 16.96 -24.18 -24.78
CA THR A 747 18.22 -24.70 -24.25
C THR A 747 18.42 -24.12 -22.86
N GLU A 748 19.12 -24.81 -21.96
CA GLU A 748 19.33 -24.35 -20.57
C GLU A 748 20.83 -24.27 -20.29
N SER A 749 21.54 -23.50 -21.11
CA SER A 749 23.00 -23.34 -21.02
C SER A 749 23.41 -21.96 -21.54
N GLY A 750 23.95 -21.11 -20.67
CA GLY A 750 24.50 -19.81 -21.06
C GLY A 750 23.48 -18.77 -21.52
N ASN A 751 22.19 -18.99 -21.23
CA ASN A 751 21.07 -18.17 -21.70
C ASN A 751 20.09 -17.82 -20.58
N TYR A 752 20.61 -17.58 -19.38
CA TYR A 752 19.80 -17.20 -18.23
C TYR A 752 19.17 -15.81 -18.42
N VAL A 753 17.86 -15.70 -18.18
CA VAL A 753 17.11 -14.45 -18.05
C VAL A 753 16.25 -14.46 -16.80
N ALA A 754 15.83 -13.28 -16.36
CA ALA A 754 14.78 -13.19 -15.36
C ALA A 754 13.77 -12.08 -15.68
N PHE A 755 12.52 -12.41 -15.40
CA PHE A 755 11.38 -11.48 -15.38
C PHE A 755 11.00 -11.20 -13.93
N TYR A 756 10.12 -10.22 -13.69
CA TYR A 756 9.53 -10.04 -12.36
C TYR A 756 8.39 -11.03 -12.12
N SER A 757 8.34 -11.56 -10.90
CA SER A 757 7.25 -12.40 -10.36
C SER A 757 6.09 -11.56 -9.81
N SER A 758 5.00 -12.22 -9.39
CA SER A 758 3.95 -11.65 -8.53
C SER A 758 4.51 -11.02 -7.25
N ASP A 759 5.57 -11.60 -6.69
CA ASP A 759 6.18 -11.21 -5.43
C ASP A 759 7.32 -10.20 -5.59
N CYS A 760 7.34 -9.47 -6.73
CA CYS A 760 8.42 -8.52 -6.99
C CYS A 760 8.34 -7.22 -6.18
N GLY A 761 7.20 -6.93 -5.57
CA GLY A 761 6.93 -5.71 -4.82
C GLY A 761 6.76 -4.46 -5.70
N ILE A 762 6.51 -4.62 -7.01
CA ILE A 762 6.29 -3.54 -7.96
C ILE A 762 5.07 -3.88 -8.84
N THR A 763 3.90 -3.33 -8.50
CA THR A 763 2.62 -3.65 -9.16
C THR A 763 2.65 -3.42 -10.68
N GLU A 764 3.36 -2.39 -11.16
CA GLU A 764 3.45 -2.11 -12.60
C GLU A 764 4.29 -3.13 -13.39
N SER A 765 4.97 -4.07 -12.72
CA SER A 765 5.94 -4.99 -13.33
C SER A 765 5.63 -6.48 -13.10
N ILE A 766 4.52 -6.83 -12.45
CA ILE A 766 4.12 -8.24 -12.25
C ILE A 766 3.67 -8.89 -13.57
N PRO A 767 3.71 -10.23 -13.70
CA PRO A 767 3.15 -10.93 -14.86
C PRO A 767 1.67 -10.58 -15.08
N LYS A 768 1.26 -10.44 -16.34
CA LYS A 768 -0.13 -10.14 -16.72
C LYS A 768 -0.62 -11.13 -17.76
N LEU A 769 -1.91 -11.46 -17.68
CA LEU A 769 -2.63 -12.15 -18.73
C LEU A 769 -3.77 -11.22 -19.15
N ASP A 770 -3.74 -10.76 -20.39
CA ASP A 770 -4.79 -9.93 -20.98
C ASP A 770 -5.64 -10.80 -21.90
N VAL A 771 -6.94 -10.90 -21.63
CA VAL A 771 -7.88 -11.72 -22.42
C VAL A 771 -8.87 -10.78 -23.07
N GLU A 772 -8.71 -10.59 -24.37
CA GLU A 772 -9.60 -9.77 -25.20
C GLU A 772 -10.81 -10.61 -25.61
N LEU A 773 -12.00 -10.15 -25.25
CA LEU A 773 -13.27 -10.72 -25.68
C LEU A 773 -13.72 -10.03 -26.97
N LYS A 774 -14.47 -10.77 -27.80
CA LYS A 774 -15.18 -10.19 -28.94
C LYS A 774 -16.14 -9.09 -28.45
N PRO A 775 -16.28 -7.98 -29.18
CA PRO A 775 -17.20 -6.91 -28.80
C PRO A 775 -18.65 -7.43 -28.76
N GLU A 776 -19.40 -7.01 -27.75
CA GLU A 776 -20.82 -7.33 -27.59
C GLU A 776 -21.68 -6.36 -28.43
N PRO A 777 -22.79 -6.81 -29.04
CA PRO A 777 -23.68 -5.95 -29.79
C PRO A 777 -24.41 -4.94 -28.88
N VAL A 778 -24.58 -3.70 -29.34
CA VAL A 778 -25.21 -2.62 -28.57
C VAL A 778 -26.71 -2.63 -28.78
N VAL A 779 -27.48 -2.58 -27.68
CA VAL A 779 -28.95 -2.51 -27.71
C VAL A 779 -29.43 -1.13 -27.22
N HIS A 780 -30.10 -0.39 -28.10
CA HIS A 780 -30.77 0.86 -27.76
C HIS A 780 -32.26 0.62 -27.54
N VAL A 781 -32.82 1.08 -26.41
CA VAL A 781 -34.27 1.05 -26.15
C VAL A 781 -34.79 2.48 -26.07
N LEU A 782 -35.41 2.94 -27.15
CA LEU A 782 -35.92 4.29 -27.29
C LEU A 782 -37.38 4.36 -26.85
N ASN A 783 -37.69 5.37 -26.03
CA ASN A 783 -39.06 5.66 -25.63
C ASN A 783 -39.72 6.62 -26.63
N ASN A 784 -41.03 6.46 -26.86
CA ASN A 784 -41.77 7.37 -27.72
C ASN A 784 -41.66 8.82 -27.21
N LEU A 785 -41.22 9.72 -28.09
CA LEU A 785 -41.05 11.14 -27.80
C LEU A 785 -42.40 11.85 -27.78
N GLN A 786 -43.26 11.56 -28.76
CA GLN A 786 -44.58 12.16 -28.89
C GLN A 786 -45.50 11.34 -29.79
N ASP A 787 -46.80 11.27 -29.46
CA ASP A 787 -47.84 10.72 -30.31
C ASP A 787 -49.07 11.63 -30.46
N SER A 788 -49.88 11.37 -31.49
CA SER A 788 -51.15 12.04 -31.72
C SER A 788 -52.12 11.18 -32.52
N ARG A 789 -53.39 11.19 -32.11
CA ARG A 789 -54.47 10.41 -32.72
C ARG A 789 -55.22 11.20 -33.79
N LEU A 790 -55.45 10.58 -34.94
CA LEU A 790 -56.30 11.06 -36.01
C LEU A 790 -57.67 10.37 -35.95
N ARG A 791 -58.76 11.15 -35.89
CA ARG A 791 -60.12 10.62 -35.72
C ARG A 791 -61.12 11.24 -36.70
N GLU A 792 -61.66 10.45 -37.61
CA GLU A 792 -62.57 10.90 -38.67
C GLU A 792 -63.84 11.57 -38.14
N GLY A 793 -64.47 11.00 -37.11
CA GLY A 793 -65.72 11.50 -36.54
C GLY A 793 -65.61 12.85 -35.81
N THR A 794 -64.39 13.33 -35.55
CA THR A 794 -64.10 14.66 -34.99
C THR A 794 -62.88 15.23 -35.70
N PRO A 795 -63.02 15.63 -36.98
CA PRO A 795 -61.89 15.69 -37.88
C PRO A 795 -60.99 16.93 -37.67
N ASP A 796 -61.44 17.90 -36.89
CA ASP A 796 -60.71 19.15 -36.59
C ASP A 796 -60.27 19.24 -35.11
N THR A 797 -60.26 18.12 -34.38
CA THR A 797 -59.81 18.06 -32.97
C THR A 797 -58.40 17.48 -32.86
N VAL A 798 -57.55 18.11 -32.04
CA VAL A 798 -56.20 17.64 -31.70
C VAL A 798 -56.30 16.64 -30.54
N PHE A 799 -55.61 15.50 -30.66
CA PHE A 799 -55.58 14.43 -29.66
C PHE A 799 -54.14 13.99 -29.36
N ASN A 800 -53.34 14.90 -28.82
CA ASN A 800 -51.92 14.68 -28.47
C ASN A 800 -51.70 14.43 -26.97
N ASP A 801 -52.77 14.28 -26.19
CA ASP A 801 -52.77 14.04 -24.74
C ASP A 801 -53.69 12.87 -24.33
N VAL A 802 -53.86 11.90 -25.24
CA VAL A 802 -54.77 10.76 -25.06
C VAL A 802 -54.03 9.50 -24.68
N ARG A 803 -54.65 8.65 -23.84
CA ARG A 803 -54.03 7.44 -23.25
C ARG A 803 -53.85 6.26 -24.20
N TYR A 804 -54.37 6.33 -25.41
CA TYR A 804 -54.38 5.19 -26.34
C TYR A 804 -54.03 5.61 -27.77
N LEU A 805 -53.39 4.71 -28.50
CA LEU A 805 -53.25 4.75 -29.95
C LEU A 805 -54.42 3.95 -30.54
N ASP A 806 -55.37 4.63 -31.17
CA ASP A 806 -56.60 4.05 -31.67
C ASP A 806 -56.45 3.68 -33.14
N LEU A 807 -56.82 2.46 -33.52
CA LEU A 807 -56.63 1.97 -34.88
C LEU A 807 -57.88 1.30 -35.44
N GLY A 808 -58.18 1.52 -36.72
CA GLY A 808 -59.25 0.83 -37.44
C GLY A 808 -60.58 1.57 -37.42
N GLY A 809 -61.64 0.91 -37.91
CA GLY A 809 -62.96 1.51 -38.09
C GLY A 809 -63.96 1.17 -37.00
N ARG A 810 -64.79 2.13 -36.61
CA ARG A 810 -65.89 1.94 -35.65
C ARG A 810 -67.20 2.56 -36.14
N GLU A 811 -68.29 1.79 -36.06
CA GLU A 811 -69.64 2.26 -36.40
C GLU A 811 -69.96 3.60 -35.73
N GLY A 812 -70.45 4.57 -36.52
CA GLY A 812 -70.85 5.89 -36.03
C GLY A 812 -69.71 6.87 -35.72
N VAL A 813 -68.44 6.46 -35.88
CA VAL A 813 -67.27 7.33 -35.75
C VAL A 813 -66.46 7.43 -37.03
N GLY A 814 -66.23 6.32 -37.74
CA GLY A 814 -65.32 6.27 -38.89
C GLY A 814 -63.93 5.74 -38.51
N GLY A 815 -62.92 6.08 -39.31
CA GLY A 815 -61.54 5.60 -39.18
C GLY A 815 -60.75 6.26 -38.06
N TYR A 816 -59.83 5.47 -37.49
CA TYR A 816 -58.81 5.88 -36.55
C TYR A 816 -57.41 5.48 -37.04
N ARG A 817 -56.48 6.42 -36.92
CA ARG A 817 -55.05 6.28 -37.25
C ARG A 817 -54.26 7.05 -36.22
N ASP A 818 -52.99 6.74 -36.03
CA ASP A 818 -52.12 7.51 -35.14
C ASP A 818 -50.78 7.85 -35.80
N LEU A 819 -50.14 8.86 -35.22
CA LEU A 819 -48.79 9.31 -35.54
C LEU A 819 -47.95 9.24 -34.27
N PHE A 820 -46.70 8.78 -34.37
CA PHE A 820 -45.78 8.81 -33.24
C PHE A 820 -44.31 8.91 -33.69
N MET A 821 -43.42 9.33 -32.79
CA MET A 821 -42.05 9.72 -33.11
C MET A 821 -41.06 9.23 -32.04
N PHE A 822 -39.93 8.66 -32.46
CA PHE A 822 -38.80 8.36 -31.59
C PHE A 822 -37.63 9.31 -31.90
N ASP A 823 -36.86 9.67 -30.88
CA ASP A 823 -35.60 10.40 -31.07
C ASP A 823 -34.52 9.42 -31.51
N LEU A 824 -34.05 9.58 -32.75
CA LEU A 824 -33.00 8.75 -33.36
C LEU A 824 -31.64 9.47 -33.40
N SER A 825 -31.51 10.63 -32.75
CA SER A 825 -30.34 11.51 -32.90
C SER A 825 -29.04 10.95 -32.33
N GLU A 826 -29.11 9.93 -31.46
CA GLU A 826 -27.95 9.23 -30.91
C GLU A 826 -27.39 8.14 -31.85
N LEU A 827 -28.10 7.83 -32.95
CA LEU A 827 -27.66 6.87 -33.96
C LEU A 827 -27.04 7.62 -35.15
N ASP A 828 -25.80 7.29 -35.50
CA ASP A 828 -25.03 7.99 -36.53
C ASP A 828 -24.57 7.11 -37.70
N ASP A 829 -24.73 5.79 -37.60
CA ASP A 829 -24.45 4.83 -38.67
C ASP A 829 -25.67 3.92 -38.95
N ALA A 830 -26.13 3.87 -40.20
CA ALA A 830 -27.24 2.99 -40.59
C ALA A 830 -26.78 1.55 -40.88
N GLU A 831 -25.49 1.35 -41.17
CA GLU A 831 -24.93 0.03 -41.51
C GLU A 831 -24.62 -0.82 -40.27
N SER A 832 -24.41 -0.17 -39.12
CA SER A 832 -24.30 -0.80 -37.80
C SER A 832 -25.63 -1.43 -37.39
N ILE A 833 -26.79 -0.84 -37.71
CA ILE A 833 -28.10 -1.35 -37.32
C ILE A 833 -28.34 -2.75 -37.92
N GLU A 834 -28.42 -3.76 -37.06
CA GLU A 834 -28.79 -5.13 -37.42
C GLU A 834 -30.31 -5.29 -37.48
N SER A 835 -31.03 -4.77 -36.49
CA SER A 835 -32.49 -4.83 -36.43
C SER A 835 -33.10 -3.64 -35.67
N ALA A 836 -34.35 -3.28 -35.99
CA ALA A 836 -35.17 -2.34 -35.23
C ALA A 836 -36.61 -2.85 -35.07
N ALA A 837 -37.04 -3.06 -33.83
CA ALA A 837 -38.35 -3.60 -33.48
C ALA A 837 -39.20 -2.55 -32.75
N LEU A 838 -40.32 -2.15 -33.36
CA LEU A 838 -41.35 -1.33 -32.74
C LEU A 838 -42.28 -2.22 -31.93
N SER A 839 -42.35 -2.00 -30.62
CA SER A 839 -43.22 -2.76 -29.72
C SER A 839 -44.42 -1.93 -29.27
N LEU A 840 -45.62 -2.43 -29.51
CA LEU A 840 -46.89 -1.79 -29.13
C LEU A 840 -47.69 -2.67 -28.16
N PHE A 841 -48.12 -2.12 -27.03
CA PHE A 841 -48.84 -2.87 -26.01
C PHE A 841 -50.35 -2.92 -26.28
N TRP A 842 -50.89 -4.09 -26.61
CA TRP A 842 -52.29 -4.22 -27.03
C TRP A 842 -53.24 -4.33 -25.83
N TYR A 843 -54.17 -3.37 -25.73
CA TYR A 843 -55.01 -3.18 -24.53
C TYR A 843 -56.53 -3.31 -24.76
N TYR A 844 -57.06 -2.92 -25.93
CA TYR A 844 -58.52 -2.84 -26.18
C TYR A 844 -58.89 -3.44 -27.55
N PRO A 845 -60.09 -4.06 -27.76
CA PRO A 845 -61.30 -4.13 -26.93
C PRO A 845 -61.34 -5.22 -25.85
N ALA A 846 -61.65 -4.82 -24.61
CA ALA A 846 -61.73 -5.75 -23.49
C ALA A 846 -62.95 -6.70 -23.59
N GLY A 847 -62.68 -8.00 -23.76
CA GLY A 847 -63.66 -9.07 -23.64
C GLY A 847 -64.72 -9.15 -24.75
N ILE A 848 -64.45 -8.56 -25.92
CA ILE A 848 -65.36 -8.53 -27.08
C ILE A 848 -64.61 -8.97 -28.34
N GLU A 849 -65.16 -9.95 -29.07
CA GLU A 849 -64.68 -10.31 -30.42
C GLU A 849 -65.03 -9.21 -31.42
N ARG A 850 -64.11 -8.93 -32.34
CA ARG A 850 -64.33 -7.98 -33.45
C ARG A 850 -64.87 -8.74 -34.67
N PRO A 851 -65.80 -8.15 -35.44
CA PRO A 851 -66.31 -8.76 -36.67
C PRO A 851 -65.25 -9.06 -37.73
N GLU A 852 -64.18 -8.28 -37.77
CA GLU A 852 -63.11 -8.38 -38.76
C GLU A 852 -61.73 -8.34 -38.09
N ASP A 853 -60.73 -8.91 -38.77
CA ASP A 853 -59.33 -8.84 -38.35
C ASP A 853 -58.78 -7.40 -38.47
N THR A 854 -57.85 -7.06 -37.59
CA THR A 854 -57.12 -5.80 -37.67
C THR A 854 -55.72 -6.08 -38.20
N VAL A 855 -55.52 -5.80 -39.49
CA VAL A 855 -54.20 -5.80 -40.12
C VAL A 855 -53.57 -4.44 -39.88
N VAL A 856 -52.66 -4.36 -38.92
CA VAL A 856 -51.90 -3.15 -38.57
C VAL A 856 -50.81 -2.92 -39.60
N GLU A 857 -50.65 -1.68 -40.05
CA GLU A 857 -49.70 -1.28 -41.08
C GLU A 857 -48.92 -0.04 -40.64
N ILE A 858 -47.61 -0.05 -40.85
CA ILE A 858 -46.72 1.08 -40.57
C ILE A 858 -46.26 1.75 -41.87
N TYR A 859 -46.36 3.08 -41.91
CA TYR A 859 -45.94 3.92 -43.02
C TYR A 859 -45.10 5.10 -42.54
N ARG A 860 -44.37 5.72 -43.46
CA ARG A 860 -43.68 6.99 -43.24
C ARG A 860 -44.67 8.15 -43.45
N PRO A 861 -44.98 8.97 -42.44
CA PRO A 861 -45.86 10.12 -42.61
C PRO A 861 -45.14 11.27 -43.32
N GLU A 862 -45.92 12.11 -43.99
CA GLU A 862 -45.51 13.45 -44.35
C GLU A 862 -45.35 14.32 -43.08
N ALA A 863 -44.46 15.34 -43.11
CA ALA A 863 -44.11 16.12 -41.92
C ALA A 863 -45.35 16.75 -41.24
N TRP A 864 -45.42 16.64 -39.91
CA TRP A 864 -46.58 17.02 -39.11
C TRP A 864 -46.14 17.71 -37.81
N ASN A 865 -47.06 18.48 -37.22
CA ASN A 865 -46.84 19.18 -35.96
C ASN A 865 -47.75 18.62 -34.87
N PRO A 866 -47.20 18.03 -33.80
CA PRO A 866 -47.99 17.39 -32.76
C PRO A 866 -48.94 18.32 -32.00
N ASP A 867 -48.67 19.63 -31.97
CA ASP A 867 -49.53 20.60 -31.31
C ASP A 867 -50.79 20.96 -32.11
N TYR A 868 -50.81 20.67 -33.42
CA TYR A 868 -51.87 21.12 -34.34
C TYR A 868 -52.44 20.03 -35.23
N VAL A 869 -51.88 18.82 -35.22
CA VAL A 869 -52.30 17.74 -36.12
C VAL A 869 -53.72 17.26 -35.77
N THR A 870 -54.54 17.11 -36.80
CA THR A 870 -55.93 16.61 -36.76
C THR A 870 -56.17 15.71 -37.97
N TRP A 871 -57.35 15.09 -38.08
CA TRP A 871 -57.72 14.32 -39.27
C TRP A 871 -57.68 15.15 -40.55
N ASN A 872 -58.03 16.44 -40.50
CA ASN A 872 -58.04 17.33 -41.67
C ASN A 872 -56.73 18.10 -41.87
N SER A 873 -55.89 18.28 -40.85
CA SER A 873 -54.74 19.19 -40.87
C SER A 873 -53.46 18.56 -40.32
N ARG A 874 -52.32 18.75 -40.98
CA ARG A 874 -51.00 18.27 -40.50
C ARG A 874 -50.26 19.26 -39.63
N ASP A 875 -50.60 20.54 -39.78
CA ASP A 875 -50.05 21.66 -39.00
C ASP A 875 -51.06 22.82 -39.00
N LEU A 876 -50.78 23.89 -38.26
CA LEU A 876 -51.60 25.08 -38.16
C LEU A 876 -51.87 25.70 -39.55
N ASN A 877 -53.14 25.69 -39.98
CA ASN A 877 -53.59 26.16 -41.29
C ASN A 877 -53.04 25.37 -42.50
N THR A 878 -52.51 24.18 -42.30
CA THR A 878 -51.95 23.33 -43.37
C THR A 878 -52.72 22.02 -43.44
N PRO A 879 -53.71 21.88 -44.35
CA PRO A 879 -54.49 20.65 -44.48
C PRO A 879 -53.63 19.50 -45.01
N TRP A 880 -54.02 18.27 -44.68
CA TRP A 880 -53.57 17.10 -45.45
C TRP A 880 -54.12 17.19 -46.88
N VAL A 881 -53.41 16.61 -47.86
CA VAL A 881 -53.96 16.37 -49.20
C VAL A 881 -55.08 15.35 -49.12
N ASN A 882 -54.88 14.29 -48.31
CA ASN A 882 -55.86 13.26 -48.03
C ASN A 882 -56.23 13.30 -46.54
N ALA A 883 -57.53 13.43 -46.24
CA ALA A 883 -58.00 13.42 -44.86
C ALA A 883 -57.62 12.10 -44.17
N GLY A 884 -57.16 12.19 -42.92
CA GLY A 884 -56.62 11.08 -42.14
C GLY A 884 -55.11 10.85 -42.35
N GLY A 885 -54.39 11.77 -42.98
CA GLY A 885 -52.92 11.71 -43.08
C GLY A 885 -52.42 11.45 -44.50
N ASP A 886 -51.28 12.06 -44.81
CA ASP A 886 -50.49 11.76 -46.00
C ASP A 886 -49.29 10.88 -45.60
N TRP A 887 -49.08 9.77 -46.32
CA TRP A 887 -47.98 8.84 -46.07
C TRP A 887 -47.29 8.39 -47.36
N TYR A 888 -46.10 7.84 -47.18
CA TYR A 888 -45.31 7.15 -48.18
C TYR A 888 -45.11 5.69 -47.75
N ASP A 889 -45.28 4.79 -48.70
CA ASP A 889 -45.04 3.36 -48.51
C ASP A 889 -43.55 3.02 -48.68
N ARG A 890 -43.13 1.77 -48.44
CA ARG A 890 -41.71 1.37 -48.51
C ARG A 890 -41.08 1.49 -49.90
N ASN A 891 -41.88 1.71 -50.95
CA ASN A 891 -41.40 2.01 -52.30
C ASN A 891 -41.40 3.52 -52.57
N ASN A 892 -41.53 4.33 -51.52
CA ASN A 892 -41.68 5.78 -51.56
C ASN A 892 -42.89 6.26 -52.40
N ALA A 893 -43.93 5.44 -52.54
CA ALA A 893 -45.15 5.81 -53.23
C ALA A 893 -46.08 6.58 -52.29
N SER A 894 -46.45 7.81 -52.67
CA SER A 894 -47.46 8.60 -51.94
C SER A 894 -48.80 7.86 -51.93
N GLN A 895 -49.38 7.70 -50.74
CA GLN A 895 -50.60 6.92 -50.51
C GLN A 895 -50.47 5.46 -51.01
N GLY A 896 -49.25 4.92 -50.99
CA GLY A 896 -48.97 3.56 -51.39
C GLY A 896 -49.54 2.51 -50.43
N SER A 897 -49.54 1.26 -50.87
CA SER A 897 -50.17 0.12 -50.17
C SER A 897 -49.17 -0.93 -49.67
N THR A 898 -47.87 -0.61 -49.73
CA THR A 898 -46.79 -1.50 -49.31
C THR A 898 -46.20 -1.00 -47.98
N PRO A 899 -46.70 -1.43 -46.81
CA PRO A 899 -46.20 -0.93 -45.53
C PRO A 899 -44.76 -1.36 -45.27
N TYR A 900 -44.07 -0.62 -44.39
CA TYR A 900 -42.75 -1.01 -43.88
C TYR A 900 -42.85 -2.21 -42.96
N ALA A 901 -43.88 -2.26 -42.12
CA ALA A 901 -44.16 -3.36 -41.21
C ALA A 901 -45.66 -3.66 -41.16
N THR A 902 -46.01 -4.93 -40.92
CA THR A 902 -47.40 -5.32 -40.71
C THR A 902 -47.54 -6.46 -39.70
N ILE A 903 -48.60 -6.42 -38.91
CA ILE A 903 -49.03 -7.52 -38.04
C ILE A 903 -50.54 -7.68 -38.14
N THR A 904 -51.04 -8.92 -38.09
CA THR A 904 -52.48 -9.21 -38.08
C THR A 904 -52.91 -9.62 -36.68
N ILE A 905 -53.87 -8.89 -36.11
CA ILE A 905 -54.56 -9.28 -34.88
C ILE A 905 -55.94 -9.81 -35.25
N ASN A 906 -56.20 -11.10 -35.03
CA ASN A 906 -57.44 -11.72 -35.49
C ASN A 906 -58.65 -11.14 -34.75
N GLY A 907 -59.80 -11.04 -35.41
CA GLY A 907 -61.03 -10.54 -34.82
C GLY A 907 -61.53 -11.40 -33.65
N SER A 908 -61.19 -12.70 -33.65
CA SER A 908 -61.47 -13.63 -32.57
C SER A 908 -60.57 -13.50 -31.34
N ASP A 909 -59.44 -12.80 -31.46
CA ASP A 909 -58.47 -12.68 -30.37
C ASP A 909 -58.86 -11.56 -29.40
N PHE A 910 -58.64 -11.79 -28.10
CA PHE A 910 -58.82 -10.78 -27.05
C PHE A 910 -57.49 -10.13 -26.70
N PRO A 911 -57.47 -8.86 -26.23
CA PRO A 911 -56.24 -8.21 -25.78
C PRO A 911 -55.51 -9.05 -24.74
N ASP A 912 -54.27 -9.41 -25.05
CA ASP A 912 -53.41 -10.23 -24.21
C ASP A 912 -52.68 -9.40 -23.13
N ASN A 913 -52.77 -8.07 -23.19
CA ASN A 913 -52.01 -7.15 -22.35
C ASN A 913 -50.51 -7.43 -22.45
N SER A 914 -50.02 -7.55 -23.68
CA SER A 914 -48.60 -7.75 -23.98
C SER A 914 -48.17 -6.91 -25.18
N TYR A 915 -46.85 -6.86 -25.40
CA TYR A 915 -46.26 -6.18 -26.54
C TYR A 915 -46.37 -7.03 -27.81
N HIS A 916 -46.71 -6.35 -28.90
CA HIS A 916 -46.69 -6.88 -30.25
C HIS A 916 -45.60 -6.16 -31.03
N GLU A 917 -44.70 -6.93 -31.64
CA GLU A 917 -43.51 -6.41 -32.30
C GLU A 917 -43.70 -6.28 -33.81
N LEU A 918 -43.25 -5.15 -34.36
CA LEU A 918 -43.24 -4.82 -35.78
C LEU A 918 -41.80 -4.53 -36.19
N ASP A 919 -41.28 -5.29 -37.16
CA ASP A 919 -39.96 -5.04 -37.75
C ASP A 919 -39.99 -3.78 -38.62
N VAL A 920 -39.38 -2.71 -38.12
CA VAL A 920 -39.29 -1.40 -38.77
C VAL A 920 -37.85 -1.08 -39.18
N THR A 921 -36.97 -2.08 -39.25
CA THR A 921 -35.52 -1.94 -39.51
C THR A 921 -35.24 -1.06 -40.74
N GLU A 922 -35.94 -1.29 -41.84
CA GLU A 922 -35.74 -0.56 -43.09
C GLU A 922 -36.04 0.94 -42.95
N LEU A 923 -37.17 1.31 -42.32
CA LEU A 923 -37.54 2.72 -42.13
C LEU A 923 -36.57 3.44 -41.17
N VAL A 924 -36.15 2.77 -40.11
CA VAL A 924 -35.18 3.34 -39.15
C VAL A 924 -33.83 3.58 -39.85
N LYS A 925 -33.35 2.63 -40.67
CA LYS A 925 -32.13 2.80 -41.46
C LYS A 925 -32.22 3.96 -42.45
N GLU A 926 -33.36 4.14 -43.11
CA GLU A 926 -33.56 5.26 -44.03
C GLU A 926 -33.50 6.62 -43.32
N TYR A 927 -34.01 6.70 -42.08
CA TYR A 927 -33.89 7.92 -41.25
C TYR A 927 -32.46 8.17 -40.75
N VAL A 928 -31.81 7.15 -40.16
CA VAL A 928 -30.45 7.28 -39.63
C VAL A 928 -29.44 7.53 -40.76
N GLY A 929 -29.62 6.88 -41.91
CA GLY A 929 -28.81 7.06 -43.12
C GLY A 929 -29.05 8.40 -43.83
N GLY A 930 -30.03 9.19 -43.38
CA GLY A 930 -30.35 10.51 -43.94
C GLY A 930 -31.00 10.48 -45.32
N GLU A 931 -31.55 9.34 -45.76
CA GLU A 931 -32.36 9.27 -46.99
C GLU A 931 -33.62 10.13 -46.85
N TYR A 932 -34.22 10.12 -45.65
CA TYR A 932 -35.36 10.95 -45.29
C TYR A 932 -35.15 11.64 -43.93
N GLU A 933 -35.74 12.82 -43.75
CA GLU A 933 -35.87 13.41 -42.41
C GLU A 933 -36.77 12.52 -41.54
N ASN A 934 -36.45 12.38 -40.26
CA ASN A 934 -37.25 11.62 -39.31
C ASN A 934 -38.61 12.32 -39.08
N THR A 935 -39.64 11.88 -39.81
CA THR A 935 -41.02 12.34 -39.67
C THR A 935 -41.86 11.40 -38.79
N GLY A 936 -41.26 10.35 -38.22
CA GLY A 936 -41.89 9.40 -37.32
C GLY A 936 -42.62 8.29 -38.07
N PHE A 937 -43.71 7.80 -37.50
CA PHE A 937 -44.46 6.65 -37.97
C PHE A 937 -45.95 7.00 -38.06
N LEU A 938 -46.59 6.61 -39.16
CA LEU A 938 -48.05 6.57 -39.29
C LEU A 938 -48.49 5.12 -39.15
N ILE A 939 -49.42 4.88 -38.23
CA ILE A 939 -50.05 3.58 -38.03
C ILE A 939 -51.51 3.63 -38.49
N LYS A 940 -51.90 2.68 -39.34
CA LYS A 940 -53.30 2.50 -39.78
C LYS A 940 -53.67 1.03 -39.86
N ALA A 941 -54.96 0.72 -39.84
CA ALA A 941 -55.44 -0.61 -40.22
C ALA A 941 -55.57 -0.68 -41.76
N SER A 942 -55.27 -1.83 -42.37
CA SER A 942 -55.34 -2.03 -43.83
C SER A 942 -56.73 -1.68 -44.38
N THR A 943 -57.76 -2.16 -43.69
CA THR A 943 -59.17 -1.76 -43.84
C THR A 943 -59.62 -1.04 -42.56
N GLU A 944 -60.54 -0.09 -42.66
CA GLU A 944 -61.01 0.70 -41.51
C GLU A 944 -62.53 0.54 -41.35
N SER A 945 -62.98 -0.68 -41.10
CA SER A 945 -64.40 -1.02 -40.97
C SER A 945 -64.60 -2.16 -39.96
N GLU A 946 -65.23 -1.87 -38.82
CA GLU A 946 -65.55 -2.85 -37.76
C GLU A 946 -64.36 -3.65 -37.21
N ASN A 947 -63.15 -3.08 -37.23
CA ASN A 947 -61.91 -3.72 -36.79
C ASN A 947 -61.11 -2.86 -35.81
N TYR A 948 -61.82 -2.11 -34.99
CA TYR A 948 -61.22 -1.17 -34.03
C TYR A 948 -60.42 -1.86 -32.91
N ILE A 949 -59.19 -1.38 -32.68
CA ILE A 949 -58.30 -1.80 -31.58
C ILE A 949 -57.66 -0.58 -30.92
N ALA A 950 -57.07 -0.76 -29.74
CA ALA A 950 -56.21 0.27 -29.17
C ALA A 950 -54.96 -0.30 -28.49
N PHE A 951 -53.84 0.38 -28.73
CA PHE A 951 -52.59 0.21 -27.99
C PHE A 951 -52.43 1.29 -26.93
N CYS A 952 -51.56 1.09 -25.95
CA CYS A 952 -51.18 2.15 -25.00
C CYS A 952 -50.32 3.23 -25.68
N SER A 953 -50.52 4.50 -25.34
CA SER A 953 -49.76 5.65 -25.87
C SER A 953 -48.65 6.12 -24.90
N SER A 954 -47.91 7.17 -25.27
CA SER A 954 -46.94 7.85 -24.40
C SER A 954 -47.56 8.43 -23.12
N GLU A 955 -48.87 8.71 -23.14
CA GLU A 955 -49.62 9.27 -22.01
C GLU A 955 -50.21 8.19 -21.08
N TYR A 956 -49.94 6.91 -21.33
CA TYR A 956 -50.39 5.84 -20.45
C TYR A 956 -49.67 5.89 -19.08
N GLU A 957 -50.41 5.61 -18.01
CA GLU A 957 -49.94 5.79 -16.63
C GLU A 957 -48.79 4.82 -16.27
N ASP A 958 -48.88 3.57 -16.74
CA ASP A 958 -47.80 2.59 -16.59
C ASP A 958 -46.76 2.78 -17.69
N LYS A 959 -45.56 3.22 -17.31
CA LYS A 959 -44.46 3.46 -18.24
C LYS A 959 -43.98 2.18 -18.94
N ASN A 960 -44.17 1.01 -18.32
CA ASN A 960 -43.74 -0.27 -18.87
C ASN A 960 -44.68 -0.79 -19.97
N GLN A 961 -45.76 -0.07 -20.28
CA GLN A 961 -46.73 -0.43 -21.31
C GLN A 961 -46.72 0.58 -22.48
N ARG A 962 -45.81 1.55 -22.49
CA ARG A 962 -45.73 2.59 -23.52
C ARG A 962 -45.04 2.07 -24.78
N PRO A 963 -45.26 2.67 -25.96
CA PRO A 963 -44.54 2.28 -27.17
C PRO A 963 -43.03 2.42 -26.98
N VAL A 964 -42.29 1.38 -27.38
CA VAL A 964 -40.82 1.34 -27.35
C VAL A 964 -40.27 0.90 -28.71
N LEU A 965 -39.12 1.45 -29.07
CA LEU A 965 -38.36 1.05 -30.25
C LEU A 965 -37.03 0.46 -29.79
N ALA A 966 -36.83 -0.83 -30.00
CA ALA A 966 -35.60 -1.53 -29.68
C ALA A 966 -34.72 -1.64 -30.93
N ILE A 967 -33.46 -1.21 -30.86
CA ILE A 967 -32.52 -1.21 -31.97
C ILE A 967 -31.28 -2.00 -31.55
N LEU A 968 -30.90 -2.96 -32.37
CA LEU A 968 -29.67 -3.75 -32.21
C LEU A 968 -28.65 -3.25 -33.23
N GLU A 969 -27.49 -2.78 -32.77
CA GLU A 969 -26.33 -2.51 -33.61
C GLU A 969 -25.35 -3.67 -33.55
N LYS A 970 -24.72 -3.97 -34.69
CA LYS A 970 -23.61 -4.91 -34.78
C LYS A 970 -22.45 -4.41 -33.91
N ALA A 971 -21.77 -5.38 -33.31
CA ALA A 971 -20.49 -5.20 -32.65
C ALA A 971 -19.40 -4.68 -33.60
#